data_AF-A0A970USW5-F1
#
_entry.id   AF-A0A970USW5-F1
#
_cell.length_a   1.000
_cell.length_b   1.000
_cell.length_c   1.000
_cell.angle_alpha   90.00
_cell.angle_beta   90.00
_cell.angle_gamma   90.00
#
_symmetry.space_group_name_H-M   'P 1'
#
loop_
_entity.id
_entity.type
_entity.pdbx_description
1 polymer ?
#
loop_
_entity_poly.entity_id
_entity_poly.type
_entity_poly.pdbx_seq_one_letter_code
_entity_poly.pdbx_strand_id
1 'polypeptide(L)'
;MKTLKKISGIALLLTVAVNTQAVEGLRMSLQDTNAILSWTSTDSDFYLVQYSTNLNSNPPWQTLTNWMPGAEGTNTTHFIHEGAVPDKGATVSPFSTGNELLSFRSLTSDTSSISAQWVMPKDNPLSIAPMFIYPPGYNFNGFLLFDPFTESWSSGDGIIRSSDSVEPPIPSGGFETNTNAFFSSDVRLYRVVRHGVSLIGITNGMTLSGIVTIPLEVGLDDGVLTTICVEEDGTPIGNSIKTAPFSSPLQVTIDTTSMSNGVHEISAFASWRPSTGLGDGGDTESKPVTVNVFNPISFPDWMDYFGELYNRLSLKVQLGCTNIDWEIDVYGNGTNYIGTFGGYSNDGTIDGYWDLVGPNNVVHTNETFFDFVVRIPSFLGQQSLLLSQSTNHIESPKRRSYRHPDNWISNGMWVVADQNAWEYSIGGDSLVIAANGFVTFGETLGLTVRPDGRESGESYHIPYENEDTAGQTTAWNNLRNALFNPESRNFFYLGHGSPNGIGSGTNTNRFISASEIANRLHTGFPGDQERHAYRFVFLYGCSTAAGKLPQSFGIPNRENVKISEFADAALTPCAFIGWNNRQMAEIASYVQMYHVHFLQAFSLEWANGYGVKEALTRAKTHSGTGGINLDKLKVCGYWGLGVNTFNMYYGD
;
A
#
# COMPACT_ATOMS: atom_id res chain seq x y z
N MET A 1 61.09 -12.76 -20.04
CA MET A 1 59.95 -13.25 -20.85
C MET A 1 58.72 -13.36 -19.95
N LYS A 2 57.89 -12.32 -19.93
CA LYS A 2 56.62 -12.28 -19.19
C LYS A 2 55.50 -12.38 -20.23
N THR A 3 54.67 -13.42 -20.13
CA THR A 3 53.50 -13.62 -20.98
C THR A 3 52.30 -12.86 -20.40
N LEU A 4 51.66 -12.07 -21.28
CA LEU A 4 50.51 -11.21 -20.98
C LEU A 4 49.32 -12.03 -20.47
N LYS A 5 48.77 -11.64 -19.31
CA LYS A 5 47.41 -11.98 -18.92
C LYS A 5 46.45 -11.00 -19.60
N LYS A 6 45.54 -11.53 -20.43
CA LYS A 6 44.40 -10.78 -20.97
C LYS A 6 43.45 -10.46 -19.82
N ILE A 7 43.24 -9.17 -19.57
CA ILE A 7 42.17 -8.67 -18.72
C ILE A 7 40.94 -8.58 -19.61
N SER A 8 40.03 -9.56 -19.50
CA SER A 8 38.67 -9.42 -20.01
C SER A 8 37.88 -8.64 -18.97
N GLY A 9 37.70 -7.33 -19.22
CA GLY A 9 36.76 -6.51 -18.46
C GLY A 9 35.34 -7.00 -18.74
N ILE A 10 34.68 -7.51 -17.72
CA ILE A 10 33.24 -7.79 -17.75
C ILE A 10 32.56 -6.45 -17.48
N ALA A 11 31.82 -5.95 -18.47
CA ALA A 11 30.95 -4.80 -18.34
C ALA A 11 29.86 -5.11 -17.32
N LEU A 12 29.94 -4.44 -16.17
CA LEU A 12 28.87 -4.37 -15.19
C LEU A 12 27.80 -3.45 -15.79
N LEU A 13 26.75 -4.03 -16.39
CA LEU A 13 25.55 -3.26 -16.74
C LEU A 13 24.86 -2.86 -15.43
N LEU A 14 25.26 -1.71 -14.87
CA LEU A 14 24.36 -0.93 -14.03
C LEU A 14 23.31 -0.32 -14.95
N THR A 15 22.16 -0.98 -15.10
CA THR A 15 20.95 -0.29 -15.52
C THR A 15 20.55 0.66 -14.40
N VAL A 16 21.02 1.90 -14.47
CA VAL A 16 20.45 3.00 -13.71
C VAL A 16 19.08 3.27 -14.32
N ALA A 17 18.04 2.62 -13.79
CA ALA A 17 16.67 3.02 -14.07
C ALA A 17 16.49 4.42 -13.49
N VAL A 18 16.50 5.44 -14.36
CA VAL A 18 16.09 6.78 -13.98
C VAL A 18 14.59 6.68 -13.71
N ASN A 19 14.20 6.57 -12.44
CA ASN A 19 12.81 6.61 -12.01
C ASN A 19 12.29 8.05 -12.18
N THR A 20 11.95 8.44 -13.40
CA THR A 20 11.13 9.63 -13.62
C THR A 20 9.69 9.28 -13.24
N GLN A 21 9.04 10.06 -12.38
CA GLN A 21 7.59 9.97 -12.11
C GLN A 21 6.77 10.49 -13.31
N ALA A 22 7.07 9.98 -14.49
CA ALA A 22 6.36 10.29 -15.72
C ALA A 22 5.62 9.03 -16.15
N VAL A 23 4.42 9.24 -16.70
CA VAL A 23 3.69 8.18 -17.41
C VAL A 23 4.62 7.45 -18.39
N GLU A 24 4.44 6.15 -18.51
CA GLU A 24 5.32 5.31 -19.32
C GLU A 24 5.43 5.82 -20.77
N GLY A 25 6.65 5.89 -21.28
CA GLY A 25 6.90 6.30 -22.66
C GLY A 25 6.71 7.79 -22.94
N LEU A 26 6.61 8.66 -21.92
CA LEU A 26 6.51 10.11 -22.13
C LEU A 26 7.69 10.65 -22.95
N ARG A 27 7.37 11.27 -24.08
CA ARG A 27 8.28 11.96 -24.99
C ARG A 27 7.77 13.37 -25.24
N MET A 28 8.69 14.30 -25.40
CA MET A 28 8.40 15.68 -25.77
C MET A 28 9.20 16.07 -27.01
N SER A 29 8.54 16.76 -27.93
CA SER A 29 9.16 17.42 -29.08
C SER A 29 8.63 18.85 -29.21
N LEU A 30 9.40 19.72 -29.84
CA LEU A 30 8.97 21.08 -30.18
C LEU A 30 8.72 21.15 -31.69
N GLN A 31 7.61 21.77 -32.07
CA GLN A 31 7.31 22.11 -33.46
C GLN A 31 6.87 23.58 -33.50
N ASP A 32 7.67 24.42 -34.14
CA ASP A 32 7.52 25.88 -34.11
C ASP A 32 7.45 26.43 -32.67
N THR A 33 6.34 27.07 -32.30
CA THR A 33 6.07 27.56 -30.94
C THR A 33 5.36 26.53 -30.06
N ASN A 34 5.04 25.35 -30.58
CA ASN A 34 4.19 24.36 -29.91
C ASN A 34 5.02 23.25 -29.26
N ALA A 35 4.65 22.84 -28.05
CA ALA A 35 5.19 21.64 -27.41
C ALA A 35 4.26 20.46 -27.65
N ILE A 36 4.80 19.40 -28.25
CA ILE A 36 4.09 18.16 -28.53
C ILE A 36 4.55 17.11 -27.51
N LEU A 37 3.61 16.60 -26.75
CA LEU A 37 3.80 15.50 -25.81
C LEU A 37 3.20 14.23 -26.41
N SER A 38 3.86 13.11 -26.15
CA SER A 38 3.35 11.78 -26.50
C SER A 38 3.69 10.77 -25.43
N TRP A 39 2.81 9.82 -25.15
CA TRP A 39 3.03 8.79 -24.14
C TRP A 39 2.28 7.51 -24.47
N THR A 40 2.69 6.40 -23.86
CA THR A 40 2.00 5.12 -24.02
C THR A 40 0.67 5.16 -23.29
N SER A 41 -0.39 4.71 -23.95
CA SER A 41 -1.76 4.80 -23.44
C SER A 41 -2.64 3.63 -23.88
N THR A 42 -3.74 3.41 -23.17
CA THR A 42 -4.84 2.56 -23.64
C THR A 42 -6.16 3.33 -23.72
N ASP A 43 -7.09 2.87 -24.55
CA ASP A 43 -8.41 3.46 -24.79
C ASP A 43 -9.25 3.62 -23.52
N SER A 44 -8.95 2.86 -22.46
CA SER A 44 -9.64 2.92 -21.17
C SER A 44 -9.08 3.96 -20.19
N ASP A 45 -7.94 4.57 -20.51
CA ASP A 45 -7.23 5.45 -19.57
C ASP A 45 -7.59 6.91 -19.77
N PHE A 46 -7.45 7.70 -18.71
CA PHE A 46 -7.62 9.14 -18.74
C PHE A 46 -6.37 9.84 -18.21
N TYR A 47 -6.02 10.98 -18.82
CA TYR A 47 -4.78 11.70 -18.55
C TYR A 47 -5.01 13.20 -18.34
N LEU A 48 -4.22 13.77 -17.44
CA LEU A 48 -4.14 15.21 -17.19
C LEU A 48 -2.76 15.71 -17.61
N VAL A 49 -2.70 16.72 -18.47
CA VAL A 49 -1.43 17.37 -18.82
C VAL A 49 -1.27 18.64 -18.00
N GLN A 50 -0.13 18.77 -17.34
CA GLN A 50 0.19 19.94 -16.54
C GLN A 50 1.58 20.48 -16.91
N TYR A 51 1.77 21.77 -16.70
CA TYR A 51 3.07 22.40 -16.87
C TYR A 51 3.43 23.30 -15.70
N SER A 52 4.73 23.56 -15.53
CA SER A 52 5.21 24.56 -14.60
C SER A 52 6.32 25.42 -15.20
N THR A 53 6.39 26.66 -14.76
CA THR A 53 7.30 27.68 -15.28
C THR A 53 8.56 27.90 -14.43
N ASN A 54 8.75 27.11 -13.38
CA ASN A 54 9.95 27.21 -12.54
C ASN A 54 10.55 25.83 -12.19
N LEU A 55 11.85 25.81 -11.92
CA LEU A 55 12.64 24.62 -11.56
C LEU A 55 12.74 24.40 -10.04
N ASN A 56 11.90 25.06 -9.23
CA ASN A 56 12.01 24.99 -7.77
C ASN A 56 11.54 23.62 -7.27
N SER A 57 11.90 23.23 -6.04
CA SER A 57 11.58 21.91 -5.47
C SER A 57 10.07 21.64 -5.27
N ASN A 58 9.20 22.64 -5.48
CA ASN A 58 7.76 22.49 -5.43
C ASN A 58 7.06 23.54 -6.33
N PRO A 59 7.17 23.44 -7.67
CA PRO A 59 6.56 24.42 -8.57
C PRO A 59 5.03 24.34 -8.49
N PRO A 60 4.30 25.47 -8.54
CA PRO A 60 2.88 25.41 -8.83
C PRO A 60 2.70 24.82 -10.24
N TRP A 61 1.94 23.73 -10.34
CA TRP A 61 1.57 23.10 -11.60
C TRP A 61 0.28 23.72 -12.12
N GLN A 62 0.26 24.10 -13.39
CA GLN A 62 -0.92 24.58 -14.09
C GLN A 62 -1.47 23.49 -15.00
N THR A 63 -2.77 23.26 -14.91
CA THR A 63 -3.47 22.24 -15.71
C THR A 63 -3.79 22.78 -17.10
N LEU A 64 -3.46 22.01 -18.14
CA LEU A 64 -3.68 22.35 -19.55
C LEU A 64 -4.89 21.64 -20.16
N THR A 65 -5.28 20.51 -19.61
CA THR A 65 -6.41 19.69 -20.11
C THR A 65 -7.37 19.37 -18.98
N ASN A 66 -8.63 19.11 -19.31
CA ASN A 66 -9.45 18.22 -18.49
C ASN A 66 -8.93 16.78 -18.65
N TRP A 67 -9.49 15.81 -17.93
CA TRP A 67 -9.15 14.40 -18.15
C TRP A 67 -9.42 13.99 -19.59
N MET A 68 -8.35 13.77 -20.34
CA MET A 68 -8.37 13.41 -21.75
C MET A 68 -8.29 11.88 -21.88
N PRO A 69 -9.19 11.23 -22.63
CA PRO A 69 -9.11 9.80 -22.85
C PRO A 69 -7.85 9.45 -23.65
N GLY A 70 -7.35 8.24 -23.45
CA GLY A 70 -6.33 7.65 -24.31
C GLY A 70 -6.82 7.55 -25.75
N ALA A 71 -5.91 7.72 -26.71
CA ALA A 71 -6.23 7.70 -28.13
C ALA A 71 -6.73 6.32 -28.59
N GLU A 72 -7.99 6.24 -29.03
CA GLU A 72 -8.65 5.00 -29.46
C GLU A 72 -7.90 4.26 -30.58
N GLY A 73 -7.81 2.93 -30.47
CA GLY A 73 -7.22 2.08 -31.51
C GLY A 73 -5.71 2.23 -31.67
N THR A 74 -5.03 2.95 -30.75
CA THR A 74 -3.58 3.13 -30.74
C THR A 74 -3.03 2.96 -29.33
N ASN A 75 -1.75 2.63 -29.21
CA ASN A 75 -1.08 2.54 -27.91
C ASN A 75 -0.38 3.84 -27.50
N THR A 76 -0.63 4.96 -28.20
CA THR A 76 0.09 6.21 -28.01
C THR A 76 -0.87 7.40 -28.06
N THR A 77 -0.90 8.20 -27.00
CA THR A 77 -1.68 9.45 -26.95
C THR A 77 -0.77 10.64 -27.21
N HIS A 78 -1.28 11.65 -27.91
CA HIS A 78 -0.58 12.90 -28.22
C HIS A 78 -1.31 14.11 -27.64
N PHE A 79 -0.57 15.11 -27.17
CA PHE A 79 -1.10 16.39 -26.75
C PHE A 79 -0.23 17.54 -27.26
N ILE A 80 -0.85 18.64 -27.68
CA ILE A 80 -0.16 19.82 -28.21
C ILE A 80 -0.48 21.01 -27.31
N HIS A 81 0.56 21.57 -26.68
CA HIS A 81 0.48 22.88 -26.03
C HIS A 81 0.88 23.94 -27.06
N GLU A 82 -0.12 24.62 -27.61
CA GLU A 82 0.09 25.70 -28.58
C GLU A 82 0.73 26.93 -27.95
N GLY A 83 1.68 27.58 -28.63
CA GLY A 83 2.36 28.78 -28.10
C GLY A 83 3.13 28.53 -26.80
N ALA A 84 3.60 27.29 -26.61
CA ALA A 84 4.44 26.88 -25.49
C ALA A 84 5.76 27.68 -25.42
N VAL A 85 6.30 28.11 -26.54
CA VAL A 85 7.53 28.90 -26.62
C VAL A 85 7.22 30.26 -27.25
N PRO A 86 7.72 31.39 -26.69
CA PRO A 86 7.55 32.70 -27.30
C PRO A 86 8.09 32.70 -28.73
N ASP A 87 7.29 33.20 -29.67
CA ASP A 87 7.66 33.32 -31.07
C ASP A 87 8.86 34.26 -31.20
N LYS A 88 10.05 33.73 -31.47
CA LYS A 88 11.25 34.54 -31.73
C LYS A 88 11.19 35.07 -33.16
N GLY A 89 10.26 35.98 -33.40
CA GLY A 89 10.23 36.84 -34.58
C GLY A 89 9.10 36.59 -35.56
N ALA A 90 7.89 37.03 -35.21
CA ALA A 90 6.91 37.49 -36.20
C ALA A 90 6.20 38.74 -35.70
N THR A 91 6.40 39.84 -36.40
CA THR A 91 5.71 41.12 -36.22
C THR A 91 4.23 41.02 -36.64
N VAL A 92 3.32 41.20 -35.66
CA VAL A 92 1.91 41.74 -35.68
C VAL A 92 0.97 41.25 -36.82
N SER A 93 -0.22 40.66 -36.57
CA SER A 93 -1.49 41.31 -36.16
C SER A 93 -2.69 40.30 -36.10
N PRO A 94 -3.86 40.67 -35.55
CA PRO A 94 -4.86 39.75 -34.92
C PRO A 94 -6.00 39.22 -35.83
N PHE A 95 -6.76 38.24 -35.30
CA PHE A 95 -7.93 37.47 -35.83
C PHE A 95 -7.59 36.25 -36.72
N SER A 96 -8.25 35.08 -36.66
CA SER A 96 -9.64 34.76 -36.30
C SER A 96 -9.81 33.35 -35.70
N THR A 97 -10.93 33.16 -35.01
CA THR A 97 -11.55 31.90 -34.59
C THR A 97 -11.85 30.96 -35.76
N GLY A 98 -11.50 29.67 -35.65
CA GLY A 98 -11.95 28.63 -36.58
C GLY A 98 -11.47 27.23 -36.19
N ASN A 99 -12.35 26.46 -35.56
CA ASN A 99 -12.28 25.00 -35.46
C ASN A 99 -12.25 24.40 -36.88
N GLU A 100 -11.14 23.81 -37.32
CA GLU A 100 -11.17 22.73 -38.33
C GLU A 100 -10.03 21.71 -38.11
N LEU A 101 -10.42 20.44 -38.03
CA LEU A 101 -9.61 19.24 -38.00
C LEU A 101 -8.66 19.18 -39.22
N LEU A 102 -7.36 19.01 -39.00
CA LEU A 102 -6.40 18.68 -40.07
C LEU A 102 -5.73 17.33 -39.83
N SER A 103 -5.87 16.49 -40.84
CA SER A 103 -5.48 15.08 -40.93
C SER A 103 -3.98 14.82 -40.78
N PHE A 104 -3.63 13.77 -40.03
CA PHE A 104 -2.29 13.21 -39.90
C PHE A 104 -1.73 12.72 -41.25
N ARG A 105 -0.57 13.25 -41.67
CA ARG A 105 0.36 12.57 -42.59
C ARG A 105 1.62 12.19 -41.82
N SER A 106 1.89 10.89 -41.79
CA SER A 106 3.12 10.27 -41.32
C SER A 106 4.33 10.84 -42.07
N LEU A 107 5.34 11.31 -41.33
CA LEU A 107 6.69 11.53 -41.84
C LEU A 107 7.70 10.96 -40.84
N THR A 108 8.50 10.06 -41.38
CA THR A 108 9.63 9.37 -40.79
C THR A 108 10.63 10.34 -40.17
N SER A 109 11.03 10.09 -38.92
CA SER A 109 12.08 10.85 -38.24
C SER A 109 13.44 10.60 -38.88
N ASP A 110 14.06 11.63 -39.45
CA ASP A 110 15.50 11.67 -39.63
C ASP A 110 16.15 11.70 -38.24
N THR A 111 16.81 10.61 -37.88
CA THR A 111 17.60 10.47 -36.66
C THR A 111 18.97 11.12 -36.85
N SER A 112 19.11 12.39 -36.48
CA SER A 112 20.41 12.96 -36.10
C SER A 112 20.35 13.38 -34.63
N SER A 113 20.45 12.41 -33.72
CA SER A 113 20.62 12.68 -32.29
C SER A 113 22.01 13.27 -32.05
N ILE A 114 22.09 14.56 -31.71
CA ILE A 114 23.32 15.15 -31.17
C ILE A 114 23.41 14.72 -29.71
N SER A 115 24.54 14.12 -29.30
CA SER A 115 24.74 13.62 -27.94
C SER A 115 24.93 14.78 -26.95
N ALA A 116 23.98 14.98 -26.04
CA ALA A 116 24.15 15.91 -24.93
C ALA A 116 25.15 15.35 -23.90
N GLN A 117 26.08 16.17 -23.41
CA GLN A 117 26.91 15.83 -22.24
C GLN A 117 26.04 15.85 -20.98
N TRP A 118 26.18 14.82 -20.14
CA TRP A 118 25.40 14.65 -18.92
C TRP A 118 26.26 14.87 -17.69
N VAL A 119 25.62 15.29 -16.60
CA VAL A 119 26.26 15.61 -15.33
C VAL A 119 25.54 14.87 -14.21
N MET A 120 26.30 14.36 -13.24
CA MET A 120 25.81 13.65 -12.08
C MET A 120 26.53 14.14 -10.81
N PRO A 121 25.83 14.53 -9.74
CA PRO A 121 26.48 14.80 -8.45
C PRO A 121 27.15 13.54 -7.90
N LYS A 122 28.40 13.63 -7.42
CA LYS A 122 29.12 12.50 -6.81
C LYS A 122 28.37 11.91 -5.60
N ASP A 123 27.66 12.77 -4.87
CA ASP A 123 26.96 12.39 -3.64
C ASP A 123 25.51 11.93 -3.89
N ASN A 124 25.00 12.09 -5.12
CA ASN A 124 23.65 11.66 -5.49
C ASN A 124 23.57 11.15 -6.95
N PRO A 125 23.94 9.88 -7.18
CA PRO A 125 24.02 9.30 -8.52
C PRO A 125 22.66 9.10 -9.22
N LEU A 126 21.55 9.38 -8.55
CA LEU A 126 20.20 9.30 -9.12
C LEU A 126 19.76 10.60 -9.83
N SER A 127 20.53 11.69 -9.68
CA SER A 127 20.19 13.02 -10.23
C SER A 127 21.02 13.36 -11.47
N ILE A 128 20.92 12.52 -12.51
CA ILE A 128 21.59 12.77 -13.79
C ILE A 128 20.81 13.83 -14.57
N ALA A 129 21.50 14.87 -15.03
CA ALA A 129 20.88 15.94 -15.79
C ALA A 129 21.79 16.41 -16.94
N PRO A 130 21.24 16.93 -18.04
CA PRO A 130 22.06 17.43 -19.12
C PRO A 130 22.88 18.65 -18.66
N MET A 131 24.16 18.73 -19.01
CA MET A 131 25.04 19.82 -18.59
C MET A 131 24.50 21.21 -18.97
N PHE A 132 23.69 21.29 -20.02
CA PHE A 132 23.18 22.55 -20.54
C PHE A 132 22.16 23.26 -19.62
N ILE A 133 21.62 22.58 -18.60
CA ILE A 133 20.66 23.19 -17.65
C ILE A 133 21.35 24.03 -16.57
N TYR A 134 22.64 23.83 -16.32
CA TYR A 134 23.42 24.55 -15.30
C TYR A 134 23.95 25.85 -15.89
N PRO A 135 23.85 27.03 -15.28
CA PRO A 135 24.21 28.30 -15.95
C PRO A 135 25.67 28.38 -16.43
N PRO A 136 25.99 29.19 -17.47
CA PRO A 136 27.37 29.54 -17.79
C PRO A 136 28.09 30.08 -16.54
N GLY A 137 29.31 29.62 -16.30
CA GLY A 137 30.07 29.90 -15.06
C GLY A 137 29.81 28.93 -13.91
N TYR A 138 28.88 27.98 -14.04
CA TYR A 138 28.66 26.94 -13.02
C TYR A 138 29.90 26.06 -12.87
N ASN A 139 30.33 25.84 -11.63
CA ASN A 139 31.49 25.03 -11.28
C ASN A 139 31.04 23.60 -10.95
N PHE A 140 31.57 22.62 -11.68
CA PHE A 140 31.24 21.20 -11.55
C PHE A 140 32.11 20.44 -10.54
N ASN A 141 32.79 21.14 -9.63
CA ASN A 141 33.41 20.53 -8.45
C ASN A 141 32.37 19.68 -7.70
N GLY A 142 32.71 18.41 -7.44
CA GLY A 142 31.77 17.47 -6.80
C GLY A 142 30.81 16.77 -7.76
N PHE A 143 30.94 16.97 -9.07
CA PHE A 143 30.15 16.27 -10.10
C PHE A 143 31.02 15.33 -10.95
N LEU A 144 30.36 14.39 -11.61
CA LEU A 144 30.87 13.54 -12.67
C LEU A 144 30.25 14.00 -13.99
N LEU A 145 31.06 14.03 -15.06
CA LEU A 145 30.67 14.41 -16.41
C LEU A 145 30.73 13.17 -17.31
N PHE A 146 29.65 12.90 -18.03
CA PHE A 146 29.58 11.83 -19.01
C PHE A 146 30.05 12.34 -20.37
N ASP A 147 31.11 11.74 -20.89
CA ASP A 147 31.54 11.94 -22.26
C ASP A 147 30.88 10.90 -23.18
N PRO A 148 29.92 11.30 -24.02
CA PRO A 148 29.21 10.39 -24.89
C PRO A 148 30.07 9.80 -26.03
N PHE A 149 31.25 10.36 -26.32
CA PHE A 149 32.14 9.82 -27.36
C PHE A 149 33.06 8.71 -26.85
N THR A 150 33.38 8.74 -25.56
CA THR A 150 34.21 7.73 -24.90
C THR A 150 33.40 6.82 -23.98
N GLU A 151 32.09 7.05 -23.87
CA GLU A 151 31.13 6.35 -23.00
C GLU A 151 31.62 6.25 -21.55
N SER A 152 32.29 7.30 -21.06
CA SER A 152 32.97 7.28 -19.77
C SER A 152 32.61 8.47 -18.89
N TRP A 153 32.57 8.22 -17.57
CA TRP A 153 32.41 9.28 -16.57
C TRP A 153 33.77 9.79 -16.12
N SER A 154 33.92 11.11 -16.12
CA SER A 154 35.13 11.80 -15.70
C SER A 154 34.82 12.81 -14.59
N SER A 155 35.84 13.18 -13.79
CA SER A 155 35.64 14.17 -12.73
C SER A 155 35.34 15.55 -13.32
N GLY A 156 34.29 16.20 -12.83
CA GLY A 156 33.98 17.60 -13.13
C GLY A 156 34.81 18.62 -12.33
N ASP A 157 35.72 18.15 -11.46
CA ASP A 157 36.51 19.04 -10.63
C ASP A 157 37.43 19.93 -11.48
N GLY A 158 37.34 21.25 -11.27
CA GLY A 158 38.04 22.26 -12.05
C GLY A 158 37.37 22.64 -13.38
N ILE A 159 36.25 21.98 -13.73
CA ILE A 159 35.47 22.32 -14.92
C ILE A 159 34.45 23.40 -14.57
N ILE A 160 34.52 24.50 -15.30
CA ILE A 160 33.55 25.59 -15.26
C ILE A 160 32.81 25.59 -16.59
N ARG A 161 31.46 25.67 -16.56
CA ARG A 161 30.67 25.77 -17.79
C ARG A 161 31.08 27.02 -18.57
N SER A 162 31.75 26.85 -19.71
CA SER A 162 32.06 27.98 -20.61
C SER A 162 30.78 28.50 -21.28
N SER A 163 30.76 29.76 -21.70
CA SER A 163 29.68 30.31 -22.53
C SER A 163 29.56 29.66 -23.91
N ASP A 164 30.62 28.98 -24.39
CA ASP A 164 30.82 28.69 -25.83
C ASP A 164 30.89 27.19 -26.18
N SER A 165 30.31 26.29 -25.39
CA SER A 165 30.29 24.85 -25.75
C SER A 165 28.95 24.18 -25.47
N VAL A 166 27.96 24.53 -26.29
CA VAL A 166 27.02 23.68 -27.04
C VAL A 166 26.08 24.68 -27.71
N GLU A 167 26.38 25.09 -28.95
CA GLU A 167 25.41 25.80 -29.77
C GLU A 167 24.23 24.85 -30.06
N PRO A 168 22.96 25.24 -29.82
CA PRO A 168 21.82 24.59 -30.47
C PRO A 168 21.93 24.81 -31.99
N PRO A 169 21.26 24.01 -32.84
CA PRO A 169 21.24 24.28 -34.28
C PRO A 169 20.54 25.62 -34.51
N ILE A 170 21.29 26.69 -34.77
CA ILE A 170 20.76 27.99 -35.15
C ILE A 170 20.69 28.03 -36.68
N PRO A 171 19.52 28.30 -37.30
CA PRO A 171 19.43 28.65 -38.71
C PRO A 171 20.20 29.96 -38.92
N SER A 172 21.02 30.02 -39.97
CA SER A 172 21.88 31.16 -40.30
C SER A 172 21.14 32.51 -40.25
N GLY A 173 21.34 33.25 -39.17
CA GLY A 173 20.85 34.61 -38.97
C GLY A 173 21.39 35.15 -37.65
N GLY A 174 22.43 35.99 -37.73
CA GLY A 174 23.16 36.47 -36.55
C GLY A 174 22.29 37.29 -35.60
N PHE A 175 22.49 37.11 -34.30
CA PHE A 175 22.00 38.03 -33.27
C PHE A 175 23.02 38.22 -32.15
N GLU A 176 23.09 39.46 -31.67
CA GLU A 176 24.09 39.99 -30.75
C GLU A 176 24.00 39.41 -29.33
N THR A 177 25.17 39.39 -28.70
CA THR A 177 25.45 38.91 -27.35
C THR A 177 24.70 39.70 -26.28
N ASN A 178 23.65 39.12 -25.69
CA ASN A 178 23.06 39.58 -24.43
C ASN A 178 23.08 38.44 -23.40
N THR A 179 24.00 38.52 -22.45
CA THR A 179 24.41 37.50 -21.47
C THR A 179 23.45 37.30 -20.28
N ASN A 180 22.16 37.59 -20.42
CA ASN A 180 21.18 37.46 -19.32
C ASN A 180 19.90 36.65 -19.65
N ALA A 181 19.83 35.97 -20.81
CA ALA A 181 18.59 35.36 -21.28
C ALA A 181 18.32 33.90 -20.81
N PHE A 182 19.24 33.25 -20.07
CA PHE A 182 19.09 31.82 -19.75
C PHE A 182 18.23 31.49 -18.52
N PHE A 183 17.81 32.47 -17.74
CA PHE A 183 16.77 32.32 -16.70
C PHE A 183 15.55 33.19 -17.00
N SER A 184 15.20 33.26 -18.27
CA SER A 184 13.96 33.84 -18.76
C SER A 184 12.76 33.03 -18.27
N SER A 185 11.59 33.66 -18.24
CA SER A 185 10.23 33.12 -18.05
C SER A 185 9.81 31.97 -18.99
N ASP A 186 10.77 31.30 -19.62
CA ASP A 186 10.62 30.43 -20.79
C ASP A 186 10.88 28.94 -20.48
N VAL A 187 11.30 28.60 -19.25
CA VAL A 187 11.42 27.18 -18.86
C VAL A 187 10.02 26.64 -18.60
N ARG A 188 9.57 25.67 -19.40
CA ARG A 188 8.33 24.92 -19.16
C ARG A 188 8.67 23.46 -18.88
N LEU A 189 8.39 23.03 -17.65
CA LEU A 189 8.36 21.63 -17.26
C LEU A 189 6.98 21.07 -17.59
N TYR A 190 6.91 19.87 -18.13
CA TYR A 190 5.65 19.19 -18.37
C TYR A 190 5.59 17.91 -17.55
N ARG A 191 4.39 17.58 -17.09
CA ARG A 191 4.06 16.26 -16.59
C ARG A 191 2.71 15.83 -17.15
N VAL A 192 2.58 14.52 -17.35
CA VAL A 192 1.32 13.87 -17.66
C VAL A 192 1.00 12.99 -16.47
N VAL A 193 -0.20 13.16 -15.91
CA VAL A 193 -0.68 12.41 -14.76
C VAL A 193 -1.80 11.49 -15.23
N ARG A 194 -1.70 10.19 -14.95
CA ARG A 194 -2.78 9.23 -15.21
C ARG A 194 -3.86 9.31 -14.12
N HIS A 195 -5.12 9.18 -14.50
CA HIS A 195 -6.25 9.12 -13.57
C HIS A 195 -6.21 7.82 -12.75
N GLY A 196 -6.53 7.92 -11.46
CA GLY A 196 -6.49 6.85 -10.48
C GLY A 196 -5.11 6.66 -9.88
N VAL A 197 -4.70 5.40 -9.72
CA VAL A 197 -3.39 4.99 -9.18
C VAL A 197 -2.69 4.03 -10.14
N SER A 198 -1.37 4.08 -10.19
CA SER A 198 -0.57 3.17 -11.01
C SER A 198 0.75 2.79 -10.33
N LEU A 199 1.11 1.51 -10.46
CA LEU A 199 2.45 0.99 -10.13
C LEU A 199 3.43 1.45 -11.22
N ILE A 200 4.57 2.00 -10.82
CA ILE A 200 5.60 2.44 -11.77
C ILE A 200 6.79 1.48 -11.73
N GLY A 201 7.25 1.06 -12.90
CA GLY A 201 8.45 0.22 -13.04
C GLY A 201 8.23 -1.26 -12.70
N ILE A 202 6.99 -1.69 -12.45
CA ILE A 202 6.62 -3.10 -12.22
C ILE A 202 5.92 -3.64 -13.47
N THR A 203 6.41 -4.75 -14.00
CA THR A 203 5.88 -5.38 -15.23
C THR A 203 5.55 -6.85 -15.03
N ASN A 204 4.68 -7.38 -15.90
CA ASN A 204 4.28 -8.78 -15.85
C ASN A 204 5.50 -9.72 -15.99
N GLY A 205 5.61 -10.68 -15.08
CA GLY A 205 6.71 -11.65 -15.00
C GLY A 205 7.96 -11.16 -14.27
N MET A 206 8.00 -9.90 -13.82
CA MET A 206 9.12 -9.36 -13.04
C MET A 206 9.30 -10.17 -11.75
N THR A 207 10.56 -10.43 -11.37
CA THR A 207 10.89 -11.10 -10.11
C THR A 207 11.19 -10.07 -9.02
N LEU A 208 10.50 -10.17 -7.89
CA LEU A 208 10.69 -9.34 -6.70
C LEU A 208 11.35 -10.16 -5.58
N SER A 209 12.31 -9.55 -4.88
CA SER A 209 13.09 -10.19 -3.82
C SER A 209 13.56 -9.17 -2.79
N GLY A 210 13.64 -9.57 -1.53
CA GLY A 210 14.00 -8.72 -0.40
C GLY A 210 12.99 -7.60 -0.13
N ILE A 211 13.51 -6.46 0.30
CA ILE A 211 12.74 -5.24 0.51
C ILE A 211 12.74 -4.42 -0.77
N VAL A 212 11.57 -4.26 -1.39
CA VAL A 212 11.39 -3.56 -2.67
C VAL A 212 10.68 -2.24 -2.42
N THR A 213 11.17 -1.16 -3.03
CA THR A 213 10.46 0.11 -3.07
C THR A 213 9.78 0.26 -4.43
N ILE A 214 8.47 0.46 -4.41
CA ILE A 214 7.64 0.63 -5.61
C ILE A 214 7.16 2.07 -5.68
N PRO A 215 7.60 2.85 -6.68
CA PRO A 215 7.05 4.18 -6.91
C PRO A 215 5.59 4.08 -7.39
N LEU A 216 4.77 5.02 -6.94
CA LEU A 216 3.37 5.13 -7.33
C LEU A 216 3.13 6.46 -8.04
N GLU A 217 2.23 6.43 -9.01
CA GLU A 217 1.61 7.61 -9.60
C GLU A 217 0.14 7.66 -9.19
N VAL A 218 -0.35 8.84 -8.80
CA VAL A 218 -1.73 9.06 -8.37
C VAL A 218 -2.29 10.35 -8.97
N GLY A 219 -3.56 10.33 -9.37
CA GLY A 219 -4.28 11.51 -9.86
C GLY A 219 -5.80 11.34 -9.75
N LEU A 220 -6.49 12.33 -9.18
CA LEU A 220 -7.96 12.36 -9.13
C LEU A 220 -8.48 13.78 -9.38
N ASP A 221 -9.74 13.88 -9.78
CA ASP A 221 -10.45 15.16 -10.04
C ASP A 221 -10.45 16.12 -8.85
N ASP A 222 -10.75 15.58 -7.67
CA ASP A 222 -10.89 16.33 -6.44
C ASP A 222 -10.63 15.42 -5.23
N GLY A 223 -10.24 16.02 -4.11
CA GLY A 223 -10.08 15.35 -2.85
C GLY A 223 -8.63 15.25 -2.37
N VAL A 224 -8.50 14.96 -1.09
CA VAL A 224 -7.24 14.82 -0.39
C VAL A 224 -6.89 13.34 -0.32
N LEU A 225 -5.77 12.94 -0.92
CA LEU A 225 -5.26 11.57 -0.81
C LEU A 225 -5.04 11.23 0.66
N THR A 226 -5.54 10.08 1.09
CA THR A 226 -5.49 9.65 2.49
C THR A 226 -4.75 8.35 2.71
N THR A 227 -4.85 7.40 1.78
CA THR A 227 -4.24 6.07 1.91
C THR A 227 -3.73 5.61 0.55
N ILE A 228 -2.58 4.95 0.54
CA ILE A 228 -2.05 4.18 -0.59
C ILE A 228 -1.49 2.85 -0.08
N CYS A 229 -1.59 1.81 -0.89
CA CYS A 229 -0.94 0.52 -0.62
C CYS A 229 -0.75 -0.27 -1.92
N VAL A 230 -0.01 -1.38 -1.80
CA VAL A 230 -0.08 -2.47 -2.78
C VAL A 230 -0.95 -3.56 -2.18
N GLU A 231 -1.85 -4.08 -2.99
CA GLU A 231 -2.72 -5.20 -2.65
C GLU A 231 -2.24 -6.46 -3.35
N GLU A 232 -2.42 -7.60 -2.69
CA GLU A 232 -2.32 -8.94 -3.24
C GLU A 232 -3.73 -9.54 -3.23
N ASP A 233 -4.26 -9.91 -4.40
CA ASP A 233 -5.64 -10.40 -4.57
C ASP A 233 -6.71 -9.46 -3.93
N GLY A 234 -6.46 -8.16 -3.99
CA GLY A 234 -7.30 -7.10 -3.42
C GLY A 234 -7.23 -6.98 -1.89
N THR A 235 -6.28 -7.66 -1.23
CA THR A 235 -5.99 -7.51 0.20
C THR A 235 -4.68 -6.73 0.37
N PRO A 236 -4.66 -5.64 1.14
CA PRO A 236 -3.43 -4.86 1.33
C PRO A 236 -2.28 -5.68 1.91
N ILE A 237 -1.12 -5.62 1.25
CA ILE A 237 0.12 -6.14 1.82
C ILE A 237 0.50 -5.22 2.98
N GLY A 238 0.38 -5.70 4.22
CA GLY A 238 0.31 -4.84 5.41
C GLY A 238 1.42 -3.80 5.57
N ASN A 239 2.64 -4.09 5.13
CA ASN A 239 3.77 -3.16 5.22
C ASN A 239 3.85 -2.14 4.08
N SER A 240 3.07 -2.32 3.01
CA SER A 240 2.94 -1.36 1.92
C SER A 240 2.03 -0.19 2.25
N ILE A 241 1.16 -0.32 3.27
CA ILE A 241 0.13 0.65 3.60
C ILE A 241 0.74 1.93 4.17
N LYS A 242 0.52 3.04 3.47
CA LYS A 242 0.85 4.40 3.91
C LYS A 242 -0.40 5.25 3.99
N THR A 243 -0.51 6.00 5.08
CA THR A 243 -1.54 7.00 5.28
C THR A 243 -0.92 8.40 5.24
N ALA A 244 -1.70 9.41 4.89
CA ALA A 244 -1.27 10.80 4.88
C ALA A 244 -0.65 11.22 6.24
N PRO A 245 0.33 12.16 6.26
CA PRO A 245 0.89 12.88 5.11
C PRO A 245 1.90 12.05 4.29
N PHE A 246 2.00 12.33 3.00
CA PHE A 246 2.90 11.62 2.08
C PHE A 246 4.16 12.43 1.73
N SER A 247 5.27 11.74 1.53
CA SER A 247 6.51 12.29 0.97
C SER A 247 6.52 12.20 -0.56
N SER A 248 7.21 13.13 -1.22
CA SER A 248 7.54 13.06 -2.64
C SER A 248 8.98 12.57 -2.85
N PRO A 249 9.27 11.65 -3.79
CA PRO A 249 8.30 10.97 -4.67
C PRO A 249 7.40 10.01 -3.88
N LEU A 250 6.20 9.79 -4.41
CA LEU A 250 5.23 8.86 -3.83
C LEU A 250 5.71 7.44 -4.07
N GLN A 251 5.87 6.67 -2.99
CA GLN A 251 6.37 5.31 -3.05
C GLN A 251 5.86 4.51 -1.87
N VAL A 252 5.77 3.20 -2.06
CA VAL A 252 5.45 2.20 -1.02
C VAL A 252 6.60 1.19 -0.93
N THR A 253 6.74 0.54 0.21
CA THR A 253 7.79 -0.47 0.44
C THR A 253 7.12 -1.80 0.72
N ILE A 254 7.55 -2.84 0.01
CA ILE A 254 7.11 -4.22 0.21
C ILE A 254 8.30 -5.01 0.75
N ASP A 255 8.04 -5.89 1.70
CA ASP A 255 9.01 -6.83 2.25
C ASP A 255 8.59 -8.19 1.74
N THR A 256 9.15 -8.56 0.60
CA THR A 256 8.78 -9.82 -0.06
C THR A 256 9.25 -11.02 0.74
N THR A 257 10.13 -10.85 1.74
CA THR A 257 10.51 -11.94 2.65
C THR A 257 9.40 -12.30 3.63
N SER A 258 8.32 -11.51 3.71
CA SER A 258 7.08 -11.86 4.41
C SER A 258 5.99 -12.36 3.45
N MET A 259 6.30 -12.56 2.18
CA MET A 259 5.41 -13.16 1.18
C MET A 259 5.86 -14.58 0.86
N SER A 260 4.94 -15.40 0.37
CA SER A 260 5.33 -16.72 -0.13
C SER A 260 6.13 -16.58 -1.42
N ASN A 261 7.00 -17.54 -1.70
CA ASN A 261 7.65 -17.65 -3.00
C ASN A 261 6.65 -18.22 -4.00
N GLY A 262 6.54 -17.61 -5.18
CA GLY A 262 5.57 -18.02 -6.18
C GLY A 262 5.15 -16.91 -7.12
N VAL A 263 4.02 -17.13 -7.79
CA VAL A 263 3.38 -16.15 -8.67
C VAL A 263 2.33 -15.40 -7.85
N HIS A 264 2.37 -14.08 -7.90
CA HIS A 264 1.45 -13.20 -7.19
C HIS A 264 0.84 -12.20 -8.15
N GLU A 265 -0.44 -11.88 -7.96
CA GLU A 265 -1.10 -10.77 -8.63
C GLU A 265 -1.14 -9.56 -7.68
N ILE A 266 -0.49 -8.47 -8.09
CA ILE A 266 -0.43 -7.24 -7.29
C ILE A 266 -1.07 -6.05 -8.00
N SER A 267 -1.77 -5.20 -7.25
CA SER A 267 -2.33 -3.94 -7.73
C SER A 267 -2.00 -2.80 -6.76
N ALA A 268 -1.99 -1.55 -7.24
CA ALA A 268 -1.94 -0.40 -6.35
C ALA A 268 -3.36 0.01 -5.98
N PHE A 269 -3.56 0.38 -4.72
CA PHE A 269 -4.80 0.98 -4.23
C PHE A 269 -4.52 2.38 -3.69
N ALA A 270 -5.47 3.29 -3.90
CA ALA A 270 -5.45 4.63 -3.34
C ALA A 270 -6.85 5.07 -2.93
N SER A 271 -6.93 5.83 -1.84
CA SER A 271 -8.17 6.34 -1.26
C SER A 271 -8.06 7.83 -0.98
N TRP A 272 -9.11 8.57 -1.32
CA TRP A 272 -9.22 10.01 -1.13
C TRP A 272 -10.38 10.34 -0.19
N ARG A 273 -10.29 11.52 0.43
CA ARG A 273 -11.43 12.19 1.08
C ARG A 273 -11.88 13.38 0.23
N PRO A 274 -13.17 13.75 0.24
CA PRO A 274 -13.63 14.94 -0.46
C PRO A 274 -12.94 16.19 0.09
N SER A 275 -12.65 17.16 -0.77
CA SER A 275 -12.04 18.44 -0.39
C SER A 275 -12.91 19.25 0.57
N THR A 276 -14.23 19.07 0.50
CA THR A 276 -15.24 19.70 1.36
C THR A 276 -15.28 19.12 2.78
N GLY A 277 -14.58 18.00 3.04
CA GLY A 277 -14.51 17.36 4.35
C GLY A 277 -15.79 16.62 4.78
N LEU A 278 -16.85 16.63 3.97
CA LEU A 278 -18.10 15.90 4.21
C LEU A 278 -18.36 14.96 3.04
N GLY A 279 -18.64 13.69 3.33
CA GLY A 279 -18.90 12.61 2.36
C GLY A 279 -17.71 11.66 2.17
N ASP A 280 -17.92 10.58 1.39
CA ASP A 280 -16.84 9.65 1.04
C ASP A 280 -16.14 10.11 -0.25
N GLY A 281 -14.81 10.13 -0.25
CA GLY A 281 -14.04 10.45 -1.45
C GLY A 281 -13.95 9.26 -2.40
N GLY A 282 -13.16 9.40 -3.47
CA GLY A 282 -12.94 8.32 -4.43
C GLY A 282 -11.98 7.27 -3.88
N ASP A 283 -12.20 6.00 -4.24
CA ASP A 283 -11.19 4.94 -4.13
C ASP A 283 -10.87 4.47 -5.55
N THR A 284 -9.59 4.20 -5.83
CA THR A 284 -9.15 3.71 -7.14
C THR A 284 -8.14 2.59 -6.98
N GLU A 285 -8.19 1.63 -7.90
CA GLU A 285 -7.30 0.50 -7.98
C GLU A 285 -6.62 0.50 -9.37
N SER A 286 -5.35 0.15 -9.44
CA SER A 286 -4.65 -0.02 -10.71
C SER A 286 -5.07 -1.33 -11.38
N LYS A 287 -4.75 -1.47 -12.67
CA LYS A 287 -4.76 -2.79 -13.30
C LYS A 287 -3.79 -3.72 -12.56
N PRO A 288 -4.14 -5.00 -12.33
CA PRO A 288 -3.25 -5.94 -11.69
C PRO A 288 -2.03 -6.26 -12.56
N VAL A 289 -0.91 -6.58 -11.91
CA VAL A 289 0.35 -7.02 -12.52
C VAL A 289 0.76 -8.34 -11.89
N THR A 290 1.05 -9.34 -12.73
CA THR A 290 1.55 -10.64 -12.28
C THR A 290 3.06 -10.58 -12.06
N VAL A 291 3.54 -10.83 -10.84
CA VAL A 291 4.96 -10.85 -10.48
C VAL A 291 5.37 -12.21 -9.91
N ASN A 292 6.65 -12.53 -9.97
CA ASN A 292 7.23 -13.69 -9.29
C ASN A 292 7.92 -13.22 -8.01
N VAL A 293 7.54 -13.72 -6.84
CA VAL A 293 8.29 -13.49 -5.61
C VAL A 293 9.26 -14.63 -5.39
N PHE A 294 10.52 -14.29 -5.12
CA PHE A 294 11.53 -15.28 -4.75
C PHE A 294 12.50 -14.74 -3.70
N ASN A 295 12.57 -15.43 -2.55
CA ASN A 295 13.59 -15.24 -1.54
C ASN A 295 14.17 -16.60 -1.15
N PRO A 296 15.49 -16.70 -0.89
CA PRO A 296 16.08 -17.92 -0.36
C PRO A 296 15.46 -18.37 0.97
N ILE A 297 15.02 -17.42 1.80
CA ILE A 297 14.35 -17.63 3.08
C ILE A 297 13.23 -16.59 3.20
N SER A 298 11.99 -17.07 3.39
CA SER A 298 10.77 -16.29 3.58
C SER A 298 10.02 -16.72 4.84
N PHE A 299 9.20 -15.81 5.36
CA PHE A 299 8.42 -15.92 6.59
C PHE A 299 6.93 -15.59 6.33
N PRO A 300 6.27 -16.24 5.35
CA PRO A 300 4.91 -15.87 4.94
C PRO A 300 3.86 -16.08 6.04
N ASP A 301 4.09 -17.07 6.89
CA ASP A 301 3.16 -17.51 7.94
C ASP A 301 3.69 -17.18 9.35
N TRP A 302 4.58 -16.19 9.45
CA TRP A 302 5.18 -15.80 10.73
C TRP A 302 4.17 -15.10 11.65
N MET A 303 4.22 -15.45 12.93
CA MET A 303 3.41 -14.82 13.98
C MET A 303 4.32 -13.94 14.83
N ASP A 304 4.04 -12.63 14.82
CA ASP A 304 4.79 -11.64 15.60
C ASP A 304 4.59 -11.80 17.11
N TYR A 305 3.53 -12.49 17.53
CA TYR A 305 3.18 -12.70 18.93
C TYR A 305 3.09 -14.19 19.26
N PHE A 306 3.27 -14.51 20.54
CA PHE A 306 3.05 -15.85 21.04
C PHE A 306 2.69 -15.85 22.53
N GLY A 307 2.10 -16.95 22.99
CA GLY A 307 2.04 -17.27 24.42
C GLY A 307 0.81 -16.74 25.18
N GLU A 308 -0.28 -16.42 24.49
CA GLU A 308 -1.55 -16.05 25.14
C GLU A 308 -2.08 -17.24 25.96
N LEU A 309 -2.17 -18.42 25.33
CA LEU A 309 -2.85 -19.59 25.93
C LEU A 309 -1.91 -20.54 26.69
N TYR A 310 -0.69 -20.73 26.21
CA TYR A 310 0.31 -21.66 26.77
C TYR A 310 1.71 -21.39 26.19
N ASN A 311 2.73 -22.10 26.67
CA ASN A 311 4.13 -21.87 26.29
C ASN A 311 4.48 -22.54 24.95
N ARG A 312 4.09 -21.93 23.83
CA ARG A 312 4.56 -22.32 22.49
C ARG A 312 4.81 -21.10 21.61
N LEU A 313 5.72 -21.27 20.65
CA LEU A 313 6.10 -20.28 19.66
C LEU A 313 6.18 -20.93 18.28
N SER A 314 5.58 -20.30 17.28
CA SER A 314 5.52 -20.81 15.90
C SER A 314 6.86 -20.66 15.17
N LEU A 315 7.31 -21.72 14.50
CA LEU A 315 8.49 -21.75 13.63
C LEU A 315 8.06 -22.16 12.22
N LYS A 316 7.56 -21.19 11.44
CA LYS A 316 7.12 -21.40 10.05
C LYS A 316 7.97 -20.59 9.10
N VAL A 317 8.69 -21.29 8.22
CA VAL A 317 9.63 -20.70 7.26
C VAL A 317 9.49 -21.40 5.92
N GLN A 318 9.55 -20.64 4.84
CA GLN A 318 9.64 -21.15 3.48
C GLN A 318 11.04 -20.89 2.92
N LEU A 319 11.70 -21.94 2.48
CA LEU A 319 12.99 -21.90 1.82
C LEU A 319 12.78 -21.85 0.30
N GLY A 320 13.64 -21.12 -0.40
CA GLY A 320 13.64 -21.06 -1.87
C GLY A 320 14.18 -22.33 -2.54
N CYS A 321 14.63 -23.31 -1.76
CA CYS A 321 15.19 -24.57 -2.23
C CYS A 321 14.59 -25.77 -1.49
N THR A 322 14.57 -26.90 -2.17
CA THR A 322 14.07 -28.19 -1.66
C THR A 322 15.24 -29.13 -1.41
N ASN A 323 15.01 -30.21 -0.67
CA ASN A 323 16.02 -31.23 -0.37
C ASN A 323 17.30 -30.64 0.26
N ILE A 324 17.13 -29.86 1.34
CA ILE A 324 18.19 -29.06 1.93
C ILE A 324 18.21 -29.17 3.46
N ASP A 325 19.41 -29.19 4.04
CA ASP A 325 19.61 -29.00 5.47
C ASP A 325 19.34 -27.54 5.86
N TRP A 326 18.84 -27.33 7.07
CA TRP A 326 18.59 -26.00 7.63
C TRP A 326 18.94 -25.96 9.11
N GLU A 327 19.25 -24.75 9.58
CA GLU A 327 19.47 -24.44 11.00
C GLU A 327 18.67 -23.19 11.38
N ILE A 328 18.21 -23.11 12.64
CA ILE A 328 17.56 -21.94 13.22
C ILE A 328 18.24 -21.61 14.54
N ASP A 329 18.94 -20.49 14.59
CA ASP A 329 19.51 -19.96 15.84
C ASP A 329 18.47 -19.15 16.59
N VAL A 330 18.41 -19.36 17.90
CA VAL A 330 17.50 -18.65 18.80
C VAL A 330 18.28 -17.77 19.76
N TYR A 331 17.83 -16.53 19.90
CA TYR A 331 18.39 -15.56 20.83
C TYR A 331 17.28 -15.02 21.74
N GLY A 332 17.55 -14.92 23.04
CA GLY A 332 16.63 -14.35 24.03
C GLY A 332 16.83 -12.85 24.25
N ASN A 333 16.25 -12.34 25.34
CA ASN A 333 16.38 -10.95 25.78
C ASN A 333 17.86 -10.51 25.81
N GLY A 334 18.14 -9.35 25.21
CA GLY A 334 19.50 -8.80 25.12
C GLY A 334 20.41 -9.47 24.09
N THR A 335 19.86 -10.22 23.13
CA THR A 335 20.58 -10.93 22.05
C THR A 335 21.47 -12.08 22.51
N ASN A 336 21.22 -12.63 23.70
CA ASN A 336 21.93 -13.79 24.22
C ASN A 336 21.54 -15.04 23.42
N TYR A 337 22.53 -15.74 22.85
CA TYR A 337 22.31 -17.01 22.15
C TYR A 337 21.82 -18.09 23.13
N ILE A 338 20.73 -18.76 22.77
CA ILE A 338 20.10 -19.83 23.55
C ILE A 338 20.48 -21.20 23.00
N GLY A 339 20.41 -21.36 21.67
CA GLY A 339 20.65 -22.63 21.02
C GLY A 339 20.30 -22.60 19.53
N THR A 340 20.50 -23.73 18.87
CA THR A 340 20.22 -23.93 17.45
C THR A 340 19.36 -25.17 17.26
N PHE A 341 18.28 -25.03 16.49
CA PHE A 341 17.57 -26.16 15.89
C PHE A 341 18.20 -26.49 14.55
N GLY A 342 18.22 -27.76 14.18
CA GLY A 342 18.64 -28.19 12.85
C GLY A 342 17.70 -29.26 12.30
N GLY A 343 17.62 -29.36 10.99
CA GLY A 343 16.81 -30.36 10.32
C GLY A 343 17.07 -30.43 8.82
N TYR A 344 16.24 -31.22 8.14
CA TYR A 344 16.27 -31.38 6.69
C TYR A 344 14.86 -31.16 6.14
N SER A 345 14.74 -30.38 5.07
CA SER A 345 13.48 -30.12 4.39
C SER A 345 13.49 -30.73 2.98
N ASN A 346 12.48 -31.55 2.66
CA ASN A 346 12.34 -32.18 1.35
C ASN A 346 11.68 -31.24 0.32
N ASP A 347 10.82 -30.34 0.79
CA ASP A 347 9.94 -29.49 -0.02
C ASP A 347 10.23 -28.00 0.15
N GLY A 348 11.22 -27.65 0.97
CA GLY A 348 11.56 -26.27 1.28
C GLY A 348 10.66 -25.67 2.36
N THR A 349 9.85 -26.44 3.07
CA THR A 349 9.08 -25.96 4.21
C THR A 349 9.75 -26.37 5.53
N ILE A 350 9.83 -25.42 6.46
CA ILE A 350 10.06 -25.67 7.88
C ILE A 350 8.75 -25.33 8.59
N ASP A 351 8.14 -26.32 9.22
CA ASP A 351 6.87 -26.17 9.92
C ASP A 351 6.93 -26.87 11.28
N GLY A 352 6.74 -26.10 12.34
CA GLY A 352 6.65 -26.61 13.71
C GLY A 352 6.49 -25.51 14.73
N TYR A 353 6.72 -25.86 15.99
CA TYR A 353 6.74 -24.94 17.11
C TYR A 353 7.88 -25.26 18.05
N TRP A 354 8.28 -24.27 18.85
CA TRP A 354 9.15 -24.44 20.00
C TRP A 354 8.35 -24.32 21.29
N ASP A 355 8.56 -25.25 22.22
CA ASP A 355 7.93 -25.31 23.55
C ASP A 355 8.63 -24.45 24.61
N LEU A 356 9.54 -23.57 24.17
CA LEU A 356 10.37 -22.70 25.02
C LEU A 356 11.35 -23.46 25.92
N VAL A 357 11.65 -24.73 25.62
CA VAL A 357 12.66 -25.51 26.33
C VAL A 357 13.95 -25.54 25.51
N GLY A 358 15.00 -24.94 26.04
CA GLY A 358 16.34 -24.89 25.45
C GLY A 358 17.21 -26.10 25.83
N PRO A 359 18.51 -26.08 25.46
CA PRO A 359 19.47 -27.12 25.82
C PRO A 359 19.52 -27.39 27.33
N ASN A 360 19.79 -28.65 27.71
CA ASN A 360 19.82 -29.10 29.11
C ASN A 360 18.50 -28.92 29.88
N ASN A 361 17.35 -28.89 29.17
CA ASN A 361 16.01 -28.69 29.75
C ASN A 361 15.84 -27.33 30.46
N VAL A 362 16.57 -26.29 30.03
CA VAL A 362 16.39 -24.93 30.54
C VAL A 362 15.13 -24.33 29.94
N VAL A 363 14.21 -23.84 30.78
CA VAL A 363 12.93 -23.27 30.36
C VAL A 363 13.04 -21.76 30.19
N HIS A 364 12.58 -21.24 29.06
CA HIS A 364 12.65 -19.83 28.64
C HIS A 364 11.25 -19.20 28.57
N THR A 365 10.55 -19.13 29.71
CA THR A 365 9.19 -18.59 29.79
C THR A 365 9.13 -17.14 30.26
N ASN A 366 10.25 -16.55 30.67
CA ASN A 366 10.29 -15.21 31.28
C ASN A 366 10.76 -14.13 30.30
N GLU A 367 11.29 -14.53 29.15
CA GLU A 367 11.73 -13.64 28.08
C GLU A 367 10.55 -12.96 27.41
N THR A 368 10.68 -11.67 27.11
CA THR A 368 9.61 -10.87 26.51
C THR A 368 9.61 -10.96 24.99
N PHE A 369 10.71 -11.43 24.39
CA PHE A 369 10.81 -11.74 22.97
C PHE A 369 11.93 -12.75 22.69
N PHE A 370 11.89 -13.33 21.50
CA PHE A 370 12.97 -14.11 20.92
C PHE A 370 13.30 -13.63 19.52
N ASP A 371 14.58 -13.60 19.18
CA ASP A 371 15.06 -13.39 17.81
C ASP A 371 15.49 -14.73 17.19
N PHE A 372 15.20 -14.91 15.91
CA PHE A 372 15.48 -16.09 15.12
C PHE A 372 16.31 -15.74 13.90
N VAL A 373 17.33 -16.54 13.63
CA VAL A 373 18.13 -16.48 12.39
C VAL A 373 18.09 -17.84 11.74
N VAL A 374 17.52 -17.91 10.53
CA VAL A 374 17.48 -19.14 9.75
C VAL A 374 18.72 -19.20 8.86
N ARG A 375 19.36 -20.36 8.80
CA ARG A 375 20.59 -20.60 8.06
C ARG A 375 20.47 -21.84 7.17
N ILE A 376 21.06 -21.79 5.99
CA ILE A 376 21.19 -22.92 5.07
C ILE A 376 22.69 -23.24 4.95
N PRO A 377 23.21 -24.25 5.68
CA PRO A 377 24.65 -24.48 5.85
C PRO A 377 25.36 -25.07 4.62
N SER A 378 24.62 -25.69 3.69
CA SER A 378 25.19 -26.40 2.52
C SER A 378 24.48 -25.99 1.23
N PHE A 379 24.60 -24.72 0.82
CA PHE A 379 23.99 -24.24 -0.43
C PHE A 379 24.82 -24.66 -1.67
N LEU A 380 24.96 -25.96 -1.91
CA LEU A 380 25.64 -26.51 -3.09
C LEU A 380 24.63 -27.14 -4.06
N GLY A 381 24.16 -26.34 -5.01
CA GLY A 381 23.64 -26.80 -6.30
C GLY A 381 22.15 -27.11 -6.38
N GLN A 382 21.37 -26.14 -6.87
CA GLN A 382 20.45 -26.32 -8.03
C GLN A 382 19.86 -25.01 -8.60
N GLN A 383 20.08 -23.84 -7.97
CA GLN A 383 19.73 -22.52 -8.55
C GLN A 383 20.79 -21.43 -8.31
N SER A 384 22.09 -21.79 -8.42
CA SER A 384 23.23 -20.87 -8.30
C SER A 384 23.39 -19.88 -9.48
N LEU A 385 22.29 -19.40 -10.08
CA LEU A 385 22.32 -18.44 -11.19
C LEU A 385 21.87 -17.03 -10.80
N LEU A 386 21.39 -16.81 -9.56
CA LEU A 386 20.89 -15.49 -9.11
C LEU A 386 21.69 -14.86 -7.94
N LEU A 387 22.51 -15.62 -7.22
CA LEU A 387 23.30 -15.11 -6.09
C LEU A 387 24.78 -15.06 -6.48
N SER A 388 25.26 -13.89 -6.85
CA SER A 388 26.69 -13.62 -7.13
C SER A 388 27.52 -13.43 -5.86
N GLN A 389 27.19 -14.12 -4.76
CA GLN A 389 27.95 -14.06 -3.52
C GLN A 389 28.52 -15.43 -3.16
N SER A 390 29.85 -15.44 -3.01
CA SER A 390 30.67 -16.57 -2.59
C SER A 390 30.53 -16.85 -1.09
N THR A 391 29.32 -17.11 -0.60
CA THR A 391 29.11 -17.60 0.76
C THR A 391 28.70 -19.06 0.70
N ASN A 392 29.39 -19.90 1.49
CA ASN A 392 29.07 -21.33 1.61
C ASN A 392 27.73 -21.58 2.32
N HIS A 393 27.05 -20.53 2.79
CA HIS A 393 25.79 -20.57 3.51
C HIS A 393 24.94 -19.32 3.21
N ILE A 394 23.63 -19.42 3.42
CA ILE A 394 22.65 -18.32 3.33
C ILE A 394 22.04 -18.11 4.71
N GLU A 395 21.86 -16.86 5.14
CA GLU A 395 21.24 -16.52 6.43
C GLU A 395 20.13 -15.46 6.26
N SER A 396 19.11 -15.54 7.10
CA SER A 396 18.06 -14.52 7.17
C SER A 396 18.48 -13.34 8.06
N PRO A 397 17.89 -12.14 7.87
CA PRO A 397 17.84 -11.16 8.95
C PRO A 397 17.17 -11.75 10.20
N LYS A 398 17.45 -11.16 11.37
CA LYS A 398 16.77 -11.53 12.62
C LYS A 398 15.27 -11.30 12.48
N ARG A 399 14.48 -12.34 12.72
CA ARG A 399 13.01 -12.26 12.88
C ARG A 399 12.66 -12.37 14.34
N ARG A 400 11.76 -11.51 14.81
CA ARG A 400 11.39 -11.43 16.21
C ARG A 400 9.95 -11.90 16.41
N SER A 401 9.72 -12.62 17.50
CA SER A 401 8.38 -12.84 18.06
C SER A 401 8.35 -12.37 19.51
N TYR A 402 7.26 -11.72 19.89
CA TYR A 402 7.07 -11.09 21.19
C TYR A 402 6.13 -11.93 22.03
N ARG A 403 6.52 -12.13 23.29
CA ARG A 403 5.65 -12.79 24.26
C ARG A 403 4.51 -11.85 24.61
N HIS A 404 3.31 -12.38 24.57
CA HIS A 404 2.13 -11.70 25.04
C HIS A 404 1.30 -12.65 25.91
N PRO A 405 1.24 -12.42 27.23
CA PRO A 405 0.36 -13.20 28.10
C PRO A 405 -1.10 -12.87 27.80
N ASP A 406 -2.00 -13.82 28.06
CA ASP A 406 -3.43 -13.54 28.09
C ASP A 406 -3.74 -12.58 29.25
N ASN A 407 -4.08 -11.33 28.90
CA ASN A 407 -4.44 -10.27 29.84
C ASN A 407 -5.97 -10.13 30.06
N TRP A 408 -6.77 -11.07 29.54
CA TRP A 408 -8.23 -11.03 29.69
C TRP A 408 -8.62 -11.23 31.16
N ILE A 409 -9.67 -10.55 31.62
CA ILE A 409 -10.14 -10.63 33.02
C ILE A 409 -11.57 -11.14 33.14
N SER A 410 -12.27 -11.35 32.01
CA SER A 410 -13.65 -11.83 31.97
C SER A 410 -13.99 -12.43 30.60
N ASN A 411 -15.18 -13.02 30.51
CA ASN A 411 -15.73 -13.43 29.22
C ASN A 411 -15.95 -12.20 28.34
N GLY A 412 -15.51 -12.26 27.09
CA GLY A 412 -15.45 -11.10 26.19
C GLY A 412 -16.80 -10.40 25.99
N MET A 413 -16.80 -9.08 26.12
CA MET A 413 -17.95 -8.23 25.84
C MET A 413 -18.12 -7.95 24.35
N TRP A 414 -19.33 -7.55 23.99
CA TRP A 414 -19.68 -7.06 22.67
C TRP A 414 -19.77 -5.54 22.67
N VAL A 415 -19.24 -4.93 21.62
CA VAL A 415 -19.53 -3.56 21.24
C VAL A 415 -20.37 -3.62 19.97
N VAL A 416 -21.56 -3.04 19.98
CA VAL A 416 -22.44 -3.01 18.82
C VAL A 416 -22.99 -1.61 18.67
N ALA A 417 -22.63 -0.95 17.57
CA ALA A 417 -23.06 0.40 17.29
C ALA A 417 -23.41 0.58 15.82
N ASP A 418 -24.35 1.47 15.57
CA ASP A 418 -24.71 1.92 14.23
C ASP A 418 -24.68 3.45 14.17
N GLN A 419 -24.15 3.96 13.07
CA GLN A 419 -24.34 5.37 12.72
C GLN A 419 -25.71 5.47 12.08
N ASN A 420 -26.59 6.28 12.66
CA ASN A 420 -27.97 6.46 12.19
C ASN A 420 -28.04 7.28 10.88
N ALA A 421 -27.12 7.00 9.94
CA ALA A 421 -26.88 7.75 8.72
C ALA A 421 -28.04 7.68 7.72
N TRP A 422 -28.96 6.75 7.94
CA TRP A 422 -30.09 6.45 7.07
C TRP A 422 -31.44 6.75 7.73
N GLU A 423 -31.47 7.52 8.82
CA GLU A 423 -32.70 7.78 9.60
C GLU A 423 -33.81 8.48 8.81
N TYR A 424 -33.44 9.24 7.78
CA TYR A 424 -34.38 9.89 6.86
C TYR A 424 -34.63 9.10 5.58
N SER A 425 -33.99 7.95 5.42
CA SER A 425 -34.04 7.13 4.22
C SER A 425 -35.14 6.08 4.34
N ILE A 426 -35.86 5.85 3.24
CA ILE A 426 -36.92 4.84 3.22
C ILE A 426 -36.25 3.46 3.37
N GLY A 427 -36.63 2.75 4.43
CA GLY A 427 -36.03 1.47 4.82
C GLY A 427 -34.80 1.58 5.74
N GLY A 428 -34.44 2.80 6.17
CA GLY A 428 -33.36 3.07 7.14
C GLY A 428 -33.44 2.20 8.39
N ASP A 429 -34.60 2.18 9.04
CA ASP A 429 -34.87 1.37 10.23
C ASP A 429 -34.55 -0.12 10.04
N SER A 430 -34.71 -0.64 8.82
CA SER A 430 -34.43 -2.07 8.54
C SER A 430 -32.94 -2.40 8.59
N LEU A 431 -32.06 -1.46 8.24
CA LEU A 431 -30.61 -1.62 8.41
C LEU A 431 -30.22 -1.62 9.89
N VAL A 432 -30.82 -0.73 10.67
CA VAL A 432 -30.63 -0.67 12.13
C VAL A 432 -31.12 -1.97 12.79
N ILE A 433 -32.29 -2.48 12.39
CA ILE A 433 -32.80 -3.78 12.86
C ILE A 433 -31.85 -4.94 12.50
N ALA A 434 -31.13 -4.87 11.38
CA ALA A 434 -30.13 -5.88 11.05
C ALA A 434 -28.92 -5.81 12.01
N ALA A 435 -28.52 -4.62 12.48
CA ALA A 435 -27.49 -4.45 13.51
C ALA A 435 -27.91 -5.03 14.88
N ASN A 436 -29.19 -4.92 15.24
CA ASN A 436 -29.75 -5.49 16.47
C ASN A 436 -29.53 -7.02 16.60
N GLY A 437 -29.38 -7.74 15.48
CA GLY A 437 -29.04 -9.16 15.48
C GLY A 437 -27.72 -9.47 16.23
N PHE A 438 -26.74 -8.57 16.15
CA PHE A 438 -25.46 -8.71 16.83
C PHE A 438 -25.56 -8.44 18.33
N VAL A 439 -26.46 -7.55 18.76
CA VAL A 439 -26.78 -7.38 20.18
C VAL A 439 -27.40 -8.65 20.75
N THR A 440 -28.33 -9.22 19.99
CA THR A 440 -29.02 -10.46 20.37
C THR A 440 -28.03 -11.61 20.58
N PHE A 441 -26.93 -11.69 19.82
CA PHE A 441 -25.87 -12.67 20.09
C PHE A 441 -25.24 -12.50 21.46
N GLY A 442 -24.78 -11.28 21.77
CA GLY A 442 -24.16 -11.01 23.05
C GLY A 442 -25.11 -11.34 24.21
N GLU A 443 -26.34 -10.81 24.15
CA GLU A 443 -27.34 -10.99 25.21
C GLU A 443 -27.78 -12.46 25.39
N THR A 444 -28.01 -13.20 24.29
CA THR A 444 -28.43 -14.62 24.36
C THR A 444 -27.32 -15.51 24.91
N LEU A 445 -26.05 -15.14 24.68
CA LEU A 445 -24.89 -15.82 25.24
C LEU A 445 -24.60 -15.40 26.70
N GLY A 446 -25.42 -14.52 27.29
CA GLY A 446 -25.22 -13.99 28.64
C GLY A 446 -24.02 -13.03 28.76
N LEU A 447 -23.58 -12.45 27.65
CA LEU A 447 -22.47 -11.50 27.59
C LEU A 447 -22.99 -10.06 27.71
N THR A 448 -22.16 -9.19 28.29
CA THR A 448 -22.43 -7.75 28.29
C THR A 448 -22.26 -7.18 26.89
N VAL A 449 -23.22 -6.34 26.47
CA VAL A 449 -23.14 -5.55 25.23
C VAL A 449 -23.10 -4.07 25.58
N ARG A 450 -22.13 -3.35 25.02
CA ARG A 450 -21.87 -1.92 25.20
C ARG A 450 -22.00 -1.17 23.86
N PRO A 451 -22.04 0.18 23.86
CA PRO A 451 -22.16 1.09 25.01
C PRO A 451 -23.41 0.92 25.87
N ASP A 452 -23.34 1.38 27.13
CA ASP A 452 -24.48 1.44 28.03
C ASP A 452 -25.48 2.55 27.59
N GLY A 453 -26.76 2.43 27.96
CA GLY A 453 -27.79 3.42 27.63
C GLY A 453 -28.59 3.14 26.35
N ARG A 454 -28.34 2.00 25.70
CA ARG A 454 -29.21 1.40 24.66
C ARG A 454 -30.37 0.61 25.29
N GLU A 455 -31.48 0.43 24.57
CA GLU A 455 -32.53 -0.50 24.97
C GLU A 455 -32.09 -1.97 24.77
N SER A 456 -32.67 -2.91 25.52
CA SER A 456 -32.31 -4.33 25.39
C SER A 456 -32.68 -4.84 24.01
N GLY A 457 -31.78 -5.58 23.37
CA GLY A 457 -31.95 -6.06 22.00
C GLY A 457 -31.68 -5.02 20.91
N GLU A 458 -31.36 -3.76 21.25
CA GLU A 458 -31.08 -2.70 20.29
C GLU A 458 -29.60 -2.30 20.27
N SER A 459 -29.06 -2.02 19.09
CA SER A 459 -27.70 -1.48 18.92
C SER A 459 -27.59 -0.06 19.46
N TYR A 460 -26.36 0.37 19.75
CA TYR A 460 -26.15 1.75 20.19
C TYR A 460 -26.17 2.71 19.01
N HIS A 461 -27.21 3.54 18.92
CA HIS A 461 -27.39 4.51 17.86
C HIS A 461 -26.49 5.75 18.06
N ILE A 462 -25.68 6.04 17.06
CA ILE A 462 -24.87 7.25 16.97
C ILE A 462 -25.60 8.23 16.04
N PRO A 463 -26.08 9.38 16.55
CA PRO A 463 -26.82 10.36 15.75
C PRO A 463 -26.04 10.83 14.51
N TYR A 464 -26.73 10.86 13.38
CA TYR A 464 -26.19 11.39 12.13
C TYR A 464 -26.60 12.85 11.96
N GLU A 465 -25.80 13.75 12.53
CA GLU A 465 -25.99 15.18 12.36
C GLU A 465 -24.84 15.80 11.55
N ASN A 466 -25.19 16.73 10.66
CA ASN A 466 -24.24 17.46 9.82
C ASN A 466 -23.37 18.44 10.63
N GLU A 467 -23.78 18.78 11.85
CA GLU A 467 -23.11 19.73 12.75
C GLU A 467 -22.53 19.03 13.98
N ASP A 468 -21.43 19.56 14.53
CA ASP A 468 -20.81 19.03 15.76
C ASP A 468 -21.65 19.40 16.99
N THR A 469 -22.67 18.61 17.30
CA THR A 469 -23.46 18.81 18.51
C THR A 469 -22.82 18.14 19.73
N ALA A 470 -23.17 18.63 20.93
CA ALA A 470 -22.75 18.01 22.18
C ALA A 470 -23.26 16.57 22.32
N GLY A 471 -24.46 16.28 21.77
CA GLY A 471 -25.04 14.94 21.73
C GLY A 471 -24.21 13.99 20.89
N GLN A 472 -23.83 14.40 19.68
CA GLN A 472 -22.99 13.59 18.79
C GLN A 472 -21.60 13.35 19.38
N THR A 473 -20.96 14.38 19.93
CA THR A 473 -19.67 14.25 20.64
C THR A 473 -19.76 13.24 21.78
N THR A 474 -20.86 13.28 22.54
CA THR A 474 -21.10 12.34 23.65
C THR A 474 -21.28 10.92 23.13
N ALA A 475 -22.05 10.71 22.05
CA ALA A 475 -22.27 9.39 21.46
C ALA A 475 -20.97 8.75 20.97
N TRP A 476 -20.11 9.51 20.27
CA TRP A 476 -18.81 9.01 19.85
C TRP A 476 -17.85 8.75 21.01
N ASN A 477 -17.90 9.54 22.08
CA ASN A 477 -17.14 9.27 23.30
C ASN A 477 -17.62 8.00 24.01
N ASN A 478 -18.93 7.72 24.02
CA ASN A 478 -19.48 6.48 24.55
C ASN A 478 -19.02 5.27 23.72
N LEU A 479 -19.01 5.38 22.38
CA LEU A 479 -18.43 4.36 21.52
C LEU A 479 -16.94 4.13 21.85
N ARG A 480 -16.14 5.19 21.99
CA ARG A 480 -14.72 5.07 22.41
C ARG A 480 -14.56 4.35 23.74
N ASN A 481 -15.37 4.70 24.74
CA ASN A 481 -15.33 4.08 26.05
C ASN A 481 -15.68 2.59 26.00
N ALA A 482 -16.62 2.20 25.14
CA ALA A 482 -16.93 0.79 24.91
C ALA A 482 -15.82 0.07 24.13
N LEU A 483 -15.30 0.68 23.07
CA LEU A 483 -14.28 0.13 22.18
C LEU A 483 -12.93 -0.06 22.89
N PHE A 484 -12.57 0.83 23.82
CA PHE A 484 -11.30 0.76 24.55
C PHE A 484 -11.46 0.15 25.95
N ASN A 485 -12.60 -0.49 26.22
CA ASN A 485 -12.78 -1.23 27.45
C ASN A 485 -11.93 -2.52 27.40
N PRO A 486 -11.16 -2.85 28.46
CA PRO A 486 -10.30 -4.04 28.50
C PRO A 486 -11.06 -5.37 28.44
N GLU A 487 -12.39 -5.37 28.57
CA GLU A 487 -13.22 -6.57 28.45
C GLU A 487 -13.86 -6.72 27.06
N SER A 488 -13.79 -5.69 26.20
CA SER A 488 -14.40 -5.73 24.87
C SER A 488 -13.59 -6.58 23.89
N ARG A 489 -14.21 -7.66 23.37
CA ARG A 489 -13.53 -8.62 22.46
C ARG A 489 -14.20 -8.80 21.10
N ASN A 490 -15.44 -8.34 20.98
CA ASN A 490 -16.24 -8.47 19.78
C ASN A 490 -16.80 -7.10 19.40
N PHE A 491 -16.70 -6.73 18.12
CA PHE A 491 -17.17 -5.44 17.64
C PHE A 491 -17.97 -5.61 16.34
N PHE A 492 -19.19 -5.09 16.32
CA PHE A 492 -19.93 -4.84 15.10
C PHE A 492 -20.19 -3.33 14.96
N TYR A 493 -19.94 -2.82 13.77
CA TYR A 493 -20.21 -1.43 13.42
C TYR A 493 -20.88 -1.33 12.05
N LEU A 494 -21.99 -0.60 11.99
CA LEU A 494 -22.68 -0.25 10.75
C LEU A 494 -22.62 1.27 10.55
N GLY A 495 -22.04 1.75 9.47
CA GLY A 495 -21.92 3.20 9.25
C GLY A 495 -20.89 3.57 8.21
N HIS A 496 -20.46 4.83 8.22
CA HIS A 496 -19.37 5.28 7.34
C HIS A 496 -18.03 4.65 7.76
N GLY A 497 -17.21 4.36 6.76
CA GLY A 497 -15.90 3.78 6.95
C GLY A 497 -14.89 4.40 5.99
N SER A 498 -13.63 4.19 6.30
CA SER A 498 -12.50 4.49 5.42
C SER A 498 -11.37 3.50 5.71
N PRO A 499 -10.35 3.42 4.84
CA PRO A 499 -9.17 2.59 5.12
C PRO A 499 -8.46 2.96 6.43
N ASN A 500 -8.64 4.21 6.90
CA ASN A 500 -7.98 4.75 8.08
C ASN A 500 -8.90 4.90 9.31
N GLY A 501 -10.12 4.35 9.33
CA GLY A 501 -11.00 4.49 10.50
C GLY A 501 -12.49 4.34 10.22
N ILE A 502 -13.28 4.49 11.28
CA ILE A 502 -14.75 4.46 11.25
C ILE A 502 -15.33 5.87 11.48
N GLY A 503 -16.49 6.13 10.89
CA GLY A 503 -17.13 7.45 10.83
C GLY A 503 -16.71 8.27 9.61
N SER A 504 -17.31 9.47 9.47
CA SER A 504 -17.19 10.33 8.27
C SER A 504 -16.73 11.77 8.56
N GLY A 505 -16.12 12.04 9.73
CA GLY A 505 -15.66 13.38 10.11
C GLY A 505 -14.20 13.73 9.77
N THR A 506 -13.92 15.04 9.63
CA THR A 506 -12.56 15.61 9.64
C THR A 506 -12.03 15.84 11.06
N ASN A 507 -12.91 15.87 12.06
CA ASN A 507 -12.55 15.97 13.47
C ASN A 507 -12.65 14.60 14.17
N THR A 508 -11.94 14.47 15.29
CA THR A 508 -11.97 13.24 16.09
C THR A 508 -13.33 12.99 16.73
N ASN A 509 -14.17 14.02 16.91
CA ASN A 509 -15.49 13.85 17.54
C ASN A 509 -16.47 13.03 16.70
N ARG A 510 -16.18 12.76 15.42
CA ARG A 510 -17.02 11.97 14.51
C ARG A 510 -16.24 10.91 13.71
N PHE A 511 -15.02 10.65 14.14
CA PHE A 511 -14.10 9.75 13.46
C PHE A 511 -13.16 9.11 14.48
N ILE A 512 -13.06 7.79 14.46
CA ILE A 512 -12.07 7.04 15.24
C ILE A 512 -11.07 6.46 14.25
N SER A 513 -9.85 7.00 14.29
CA SER A 513 -8.79 6.60 13.36
C SER A 513 -8.22 5.22 13.68
N ALA A 514 -7.70 4.52 12.67
CA ALA A 514 -6.96 3.28 12.83
C ALA A 514 -5.76 3.45 13.77
N SER A 515 -5.08 4.62 13.72
CA SER A 515 -4.00 4.96 14.66
C SER A 515 -4.49 5.17 16.09
N GLU A 516 -5.66 5.78 16.29
CA GLU A 516 -6.25 5.95 17.62
C GLU A 516 -6.58 4.57 18.21
N ILE A 517 -7.23 3.70 17.42
CA ILE A 517 -7.54 2.33 17.83
C ILE A 517 -6.24 1.59 18.18
N ALA A 518 -5.23 1.63 17.30
CA ALA A 518 -3.98 0.92 17.52
C ALA A 518 -3.23 1.40 18.79
N ASN A 519 -3.24 2.69 19.06
CA ASN A 519 -2.60 3.28 20.23
C ASN A 519 -3.36 2.96 21.52
N ARG A 520 -4.70 3.05 21.49
CA ARG A 520 -5.54 2.83 22.68
C ARG A 520 -5.71 1.36 23.03
N LEU A 521 -5.58 0.48 22.05
CA LEU A 521 -5.56 -0.97 22.23
C LEU A 521 -4.15 -1.56 22.33
N HIS A 522 -3.10 -0.71 22.29
CA HIS A 522 -1.71 -1.17 22.42
C HIS A 522 -1.31 -2.23 21.37
N THR A 523 -1.85 -2.13 20.15
CA THR A 523 -1.59 -3.05 19.03
C THR A 523 -0.68 -2.43 17.97
N GLY A 524 -0.40 -1.13 18.07
CA GLY A 524 0.42 -0.39 17.11
C GLY A 524 1.93 -0.69 17.18
N PHE A 525 2.41 -1.24 18.30
CA PHE A 525 3.82 -1.59 18.49
C PHE A 525 3.96 -3.06 18.91
N PRO A 526 4.67 -3.87 18.12
CA PRO A 526 5.05 -5.22 18.52
C PRO A 526 5.80 -5.24 19.85
N GLY A 527 5.33 -6.05 20.81
CA GLY A 527 5.93 -6.22 22.14
C GLY A 527 5.30 -5.40 23.27
N ASP A 528 4.30 -4.56 23.00
CA ASP A 528 3.54 -3.90 24.07
C ASP A 528 2.87 -4.94 24.97
N GLN A 529 3.16 -4.88 26.28
CA GLN A 529 2.65 -5.83 27.26
C GLN A 529 1.19 -5.54 27.64
N GLU A 530 0.68 -4.35 27.34
CA GLU A 530 -0.71 -3.95 27.56
C GLU A 530 -1.60 -4.19 26.32
N ARG A 531 -1.06 -4.87 25.30
CA ARG A 531 -1.78 -5.21 24.07
C ARG A 531 -3.15 -5.82 24.36
N HIS A 532 -4.17 -5.29 23.67
CA HIS A 532 -5.56 -5.74 23.73
C HIS A 532 -6.05 -6.07 22.33
N ALA A 533 -6.02 -7.35 21.96
CA ALA A 533 -6.47 -7.77 20.62
C ALA A 533 -7.94 -8.19 20.62
N TYR A 534 -8.69 -7.70 19.65
CA TYR A 534 -10.05 -8.17 19.44
C TYR A 534 -10.06 -9.58 18.87
N ARG A 535 -11.03 -10.36 19.33
CA ARG A 535 -11.34 -11.68 18.79
C ARG A 535 -12.14 -11.56 17.49
N PHE A 536 -13.15 -10.70 17.46
CA PHE A 536 -14.02 -10.54 16.31
C PHE A 536 -14.28 -9.06 16.04
N VAL A 537 -14.10 -8.64 14.80
CA VAL A 537 -14.50 -7.31 14.34
C VAL A 537 -15.22 -7.43 13.00
N PHE A 538 -16.38 -6.79 12.87
CA PHE A 538 -17.08 -6.62 11.60
C PHE A 538 -17.44 -5.15 11.40
N LEU A 539 -16.73 -4.50 10.50
CA LEU A 539 -16.98 -3.10 10.12
C LEU A 539 -17.72 -3.05 8.79
N TYR A 540 -19.03 -2.88 8.86
CA TYR A 540 -19.91 -2.71 7.71
C TYR A 540 -19.92 -1.25 7.24
N GLY A 541 -18.78 -0.81 6.70
CA GLY A 541 -18.58 0.52 6.14
C GLY A 541 -17.61 0.48 4.96
N CYS A 542 -17.57 1.57 4.19
CA CYS A 542 -16.73 1.69 2.99
C CYS A 542 -15.25 1.43 3.30
N SER A 543 -14.63 0.57 2.50
CA SER A 543 -13.16 0.42 2.42
C SER A 543 -12.45 0.15 3.75
N THR A 544 -13.17 -0.41 4.74
CA THR A 544 -12.66 -0.72 6.09
C THR A 544 -11.62 -1.84 6.12
N ALA A 545 -11.53 -2.66 5.07
CA ALA A 545 -10.49 -3.68 4.90
C ALA A 545 -9.32 -3.24 3.99
N ALA A 546 -9.39 -2.06 3.37
CA ALA A 546 -8.34 -1.57 2.46
C ALA A 546 -7.16 -0.89 3.19
N GLY A 547 -7.12 -0.93 4.53
CA GLY A 547 -6.09 -0.26 5.33
C GLY A 547 -5.67 -1.05 6.57
N LYS A 548 -5.22 -0.33 7.61
CA LYS A 548 -4.60 -0.94 8.80
C LYS A 548 -5.58 -1.38 9.87
N LEU A 549 -6.89 -1.23 9.65
CA LEU A 549 -7.91 -1.54 10.66
C LEU A 549 -7.81 -2.96 11.25
N PRO A 550 -7.59 -4.04 10.47
CA PRO A 550 -7.35 -5.37 11.06
C PRO A 550 -6.22 -5.35 12.11
N GLN A 551 -5.07 -4.77 11.76
CA GLN A 551 -3.89 -4.68 12.63
C GLN A 551 -4.12 -3.78 13.84
N SER A 552 -4.87 -2.68 13.66
CA SER A 552 -5.26 -1.80 14.76
C SER A 552 -6.10 -2.53 15.82
N PHE A 553 -6.86 -3.54 15.42
CA PHE A 553 -7.59 -4.41 16.33
C PHE A 553 -6.76 -5.61 16.82
N GLY A 554 -5.46 -5.68 16.49
CA GLY A 554 -4.59 -6.79 16.85
C GLY A 554 -4.80 -8.05 16.01
N ILE A 555 -5.53 -7.96 14.91
CA ILE A 555 -5.88 -9.09 14.02
C ILE A 555 -4.90 -9.11 12.84
N PRO A 556 -4.32 -10.28 12.48
CA PRO A 556 -3.44 -10.38 11.31
C PRO A 556 -4.12 -9.90 10.03
N ASN A 557 -3.45 -9.04 9.26
CA ASN A 557 -3.94 -8.55 7.97
C ASN A 557 -3.59 -9.52 6.84
N ARG A 558 -4.05 -10.77 6.98
CA ARG A 558 -3.92 -11.86 6.01
C ARG A 558 -5.23 -12.64 6.02
N GLU A 559 -5.77 -12.97 4.86
CA GLU A 559 -6.94 -13.84 4.77
C GLU A 559 -6.55 -15.31 5.00
N ASN A 560 -7.48 -16.11 5.52
CA ASN A 560 -7.34 -17.56 5.68
C ASN A 560 -6.14 -18.01 6.54
N VAL A 561 -5.82 -17.28 7.61
CA VAL A 561 -4.83 -17.74 8.59
C VAL A 561 -5.33 -19.04 9.21
N LYS A 562 -4.54 -20.11 9.13
CA LYS A 562 -4.99 -21.45 9.56
C LYS A 562 -5.06 -21.53 11.08
N ILE A 563 -5.98 -22.35 11.60
CA ILE A 563 -6.09 -22.63 13.05
C ILE A 563 -4.77 -23.16 13.62
N SER A 564 -4.00 -23.92 12.85
CA SER A 564 -2.70 -24.46 13.27
C SER A 564 -1.68 -23.36 13.53
N GLU A 565 -1.70 -22.25 12.78
CA GLU A 565 -0.78 -21.13 13.01
C GLU A 565 -1.05 -20.43 14.34
N PHE A 566 -2.32 -20.25 14.70
CA PHE A 566 -2.71 -19.77 16.03
C PHE A 566 -2.30 -20.76 17.12
N ALA A 567 -2.53 -22.05 16.93
CA ALA A 567 -2.19 -23.09 17.91
C ALA A 567 -0.66 -23.21 18.13
N ASP A 568 0.14 -23.15 17.06
CA ASP A 568 1.59 -23.23 17.13
C ASP A 568 2.22 -22.01 17.82
N ALA A 569 1.58 -20.83 17.69
CA ALA A 569 1.95 -19.61 18.40
C ALA A 569 1.27 -19.48 19.78
N ALA A 570 0.43 -20.44 20.21
CA ALA A 570 -0.38 -20.34 21.41
C ALA A 570 -1.22 -19.06 21.50
N LEU A 571 -1.78 -18.61 20.37
CA LEU A 571 -2.63 -17.43 20.27
C LEU A 571 -4.11 -17.81 20.16
N THR A 572 -4.97 -16.91 20.58
CA THR A 572 -6.42 -17.04 20.39
C THR A 572 -6.79 -16.73 18.94
N PRO A 573 -7.55 -17.59 18.23
CA PRO A 573 -8.03 -17.28 16.88
C PRO A 573 -8.92 -16.04 16.85
N CYS A 574 -8.69 -15.18 15.86
CA CYS A 574 -9.42 -13.93 15.67
C CYS A 574 -9.79 -13.70 14.20
N ALA A 575 -10.81 -12.90 13.93
CA ALA A 575 -11.25 -12.56 12.57
C ALA A 575 -11.73 -11.11 12.44
N PHE A 576 -11.37 -10.47 11.34
CA PHE A 576 -11.83 -9.14 10.95
C PHE A 576 -12.58 -9.23 9.62
N ILE A 577 -13.75 -8.59 9.53
CA ILE A 577 -14.54 -8.47 8.31
C ILE A 577 -14.68 -7.00 7.95
N GLY A 578 -14.42 -6.67 6.68
CA GLY A 578 -14.62 -5.32 6.15
C GLY A 578 -14.62 -5.29 4.63
N TRP A 579 -15.09 -4.20 4.07
CA TRP A 579 -15.11 -4.00 2.63
C TRP A 579 -13.76 -3.46 2.16
N ASN A 580 -13.20 -3.94 1.05
CA ASN A 580 -12.01 -3.34 0.43
C ASN A 580 -12.35 -2.29 -0.65
N ASN A 581 -13.63 -1.92 -0.72
CA ASN A 581 -14.11 -0.91 -1.65
C ASN A 581 -15.26 -0.11 -1.03
N ARG A 582 -15.64 0.95 -1.75
CA ARG A 582 -16.83 1.71 -1.42
C ARG A 582 -18.08 0.86 -1.62
N GLN A 583 -18.96 0.91 -0.62
CA GLN A 583 -20.28 0.30 -0.66
C GLN A 583 -21.34 1.39 -0.57
N MET A 584 -22.42 1.23 -1.34
CA MET A 584 -23.54 2.15 -1.31
C MET A 584 -24.71 1.46 -0.63
N ALA A 585 -24.95 1.73 0.65
CA ALA A 585 -26.11 1.17 1.34
C ALA A 585 -27.43 1.84 0.89
N GLU A 586 -27.37 3.02 0.29
CA GLU A 586 -28.52 3.83 -0.13
C GLU A 586 -28.32 4.38 -1.56
N ILE A 587 -29.41 4.46 -2.33
CA ILE A 587 -29.49 5.21 -3.59
C ILE A 587 -30.74 6.06 -3.56
N ALA A 588 -30.60 7.37 -3.81
CA ALA A 588 -31.70 8.32 -3.92
C ALA A 588 -32.69 8.27 -2.73
N SER A 589 -32.18 8.19 -1.50
CA SER A 589 -32.99 8.09 -0.26
C SER A 589 -33.73 6.77 -0.04
N TYR A 590 -33.38 5.72 -0.80
CA TYR A 590 -33.84 4.36 -0.59
C TYR A 590 -32.69 3.45 -0.16
N VAL A 591 -32.87 2.78 0.97
CA VAL A 591 -31.96 1.72 1.40
C VAL A 591 -32.05 0.55 0.43
N GLN A 592 -30.89 0.04 0.03
CA GLN A 592 -30.80 -1.14 -0.80
C GLN A 592 -30.99 -2.40 0.07
N MET A 593 -32.21 -2.96 0.03
CA MET A 593 -32.65 -4.06 0.91
C MET A 593 -31.77 -5.31 0.89
N TYR A 594 -30.95 -5.52 -0.15
CA TYR A 594 -30.04 -6.65 -0.17
C TYR A 594 -28.95 -6.57 0.91
N HIS A 595 -28.59 -5.37 1.40
CA HIS A 595 -27.69 -5.22 2.55
C HIS A 595 -28.35 -5.71 3.84
N VAL A 596 -29.62 -5.33 4.05
CA VAL A 596 -30.43 -5.77 5.19
C VAL A 596 -30.55 -7.29 5.21
N HIS A 597 -31.03 -7.88 4.11
CA HIS A 597 -31.20 -9.32 4.01
C HIS A 597 -29.87 -10.07 4.18
N PHE A 598 -28.77 -9.52 3.68
CA PHE A 598 -27.46 -10.15 3.82
C PHE A 598 -26.96 -10.15 5.27
N LEU A 599 -27.08 -9.04 5.99
CA LEU A 599 -26.68 -8.97 7.40
C LEU A 599 -27.53 -9.88 8.29
N GLN A 600 -28.84 -9.97 8.01
CA GLN A 600 -29.75 -10.90 8.69
C GLN A 600 -29.39 -12.36 8.38
N ALA A 601 -29.15 -12.69 7.11
CA ALA A 601 -28.76 -14.04 6.69
C ALA A 601 -27.39 -14.44 7.26
N PHE A 602 -26.40 -13.53 7.27
CA PHE A 602 -25.10 -13.78 7.88
C PHE A 602 -25.24 -14.08 9.37
N SER A 603 -26.01 -13.25 10.08
CA SER A 603 -26.29 -13.46 11.50
C SER A 603 -26.88 -14.85 11.74
N LEU A 604 -27.88 -15.25 10.95
CA LEU A 604 -28.50 -16.57 11.04
C LEU A 604 -27.49 -17.72 10.78
N GLU A 605 -26.73 -17.65 9.70
CA GLU A 605 -25.79 -18.72 9.33
C GLU A 605 -24.64 -18.84 10.34
N TRP A 606 -24.14 -17.73 10.86
CA TRP A 606 -23.09 -17.75 11.87
C TRP A 606 -23.61 -18.33 13.20
N ALA A 607 -24.86 -18.04 13.55
CA ALA A 607 -25.53 -18.65 14.71
C ALA A 607 -25.78 -20.15 14.55
N ASN A 608 -25.95 -20.64 13.30
CA ASN A 608 -26.07 -22.07 12.99
C ASN A 608 -24.74 -22.84 13.15
N GLY A 609 -23.65 -22.16 13.52
CA GLY A 609 -22.36 -22.77 13.84
C GLY A 609 -21.36 -22.82 12.68
N TYR A 610 -21.66 -22.18 11.54
CA TYR A 610 -20.68 -22.02 10.47
C TYR A 610 -19.58 -21.04 10.88
N GLY A 611 -18.36 -21.22 10.35
CA GLY A 611 -17.30 -20.23 10.50
C GLY A 611 -17.61 -18.94 9.74
N VAL A 612 -17.03 -17.80 10.14
CA VAL A 612 -17.27 -16.48 9.53
C VAL A 612 -17.31 -16.50 7.99
N LYS A 613 -16.27 -17.06 7.32
CA LYS A 613 -16.21 -17.02 5.84
C LYS A 613 -17.33 -17.84 5.22
N GLU A 614 -17.59 -19.05 5.75
CA GLU A 614 -18.67 -19.90 5.26
C GLU A 614 -20.04 -19.28 5.51
N ALA A 615 -20.26 -18.65 6.66
CA ALA A 615 -21.50 -17.94 6.98
C ALA A 615 -21.76 -16.79 5.98
N LEU A 616 -20.73 -16.03 5.59
CA LEU A 616 -20.86 -14.99 4.55
C LEU A 616 -21.20 -15.59 3.17
N THR A 617 -20.52 -16.67 2.77
CA THR A 617 -20.80 -17.37 1.51
C THR A 617 -22.22 -17.91 1.47
N ARG A 618 -22.70 -18.50 2.57
CA ARG A 618 -24.07 -19.00 2.69
C ARG A 618 -25.09 -17.87 2.68
N ALA A 619 -24.84 -16.78 3.42
CA ALA A 619 -25.71 -15.61 3.45
C ALA A 619 -25.98 -15.05 2.06
N LYS A 620 -24.96 -15.04 1.18
CA LYS A 620 -25.09 -14.61 -0.22
C LYS A 620 -26.02 -15.49 -1.09
N THR A 621 -26.34 -16.70 -0.64
CA THR A 621 -27.28 -17.60 -1.32
C THR A 621 -28.74 -17.38 -0.90
N HIS A 622 -28.98 -16.59 0.16
CA HIS A 622 -30.34 -16.28 0.62
C HIS A 622 -31.06 -15.37 -0.39
N SER A 623 -32.39 -15.50 -0.43
CA SER A 623 -33.24 -14.68 -1.28
C SER A 623 -33.03 -13.20 -0.98
N GLY A 624 -32.97 -12.38 -2.04
CA GLY A 624 -32.84 -10.93 -1.90
C GLY A 624 -31.45 -10.42 -1.55
N THR A 625 -30.40 -11.25 -1.54
CA THR A 625 -29.00 -10.82 -1.28
C THR A 625 -28.17 -10.60 -2.55
N GLY A 626 -28.82 -10.64 -3.73
CA GLY A 626 -28.19 -10.64 -5.06
C GLY A 626 -27.22 -9.48 -5.35
N GLY A 627 -27.37 -8.32 -4.71
CA GLY A 627 -26.49 -7.15 -4.89
C GLY A 627 -25.15 -7.20 -4.16
N ILE A 628 -24.94 -8.13 -3.22
CA ILE A 628 -23.69 -8.23 -2.45
C ILE A 628 -22.53 -8.77 -3.29
N ASN A 629 -21.39 -8.09 -3.32
CA ASN A 629 -20.17 -8.59 -3.96
C ASN A 629 -19.20 -9.15 -2.90
N LEU A 630 -19.15 -10.48 -2.74
CA LEU A 630 -18.28 -11.10 -1.73
C LEU A 630 -16.77 -11.00 -2.06
N ASP A 631 -16.39 -10.77 -3.31
CA ASP A 631 -14.97 -10.60 -3.68
C ASP A 631 -14.38 -9.34 -3.06
N LYS A 632 -15.25 -8.37 -2.75
CA LYS A 632 -14.91 -7.10 -2.11
C LYS A 632 -15.14 -7.10 -0.59
N LEU A 633 -15.68 -8.18 -0.02
CA LEU A 633 -15.86 -8.34 1.43
C LEU A 633 -14.77 -9.28 1.97
N LYS A 634 -13.73 -8.69 2.56
CA LYS A 634 -12.53 -9.40 3.01
C LYS A 634 -12.69 -9.95 4.41
N VAL A 635 -12.09 -11.11 4.66
CA VAL A 635 -12.05 -11.77 5.97
C VAL A 635 -10.60 -12.03 6.35
N CYS A 636 -10.03 -11.13 7.13
CA CYS A 636 -8.68 -11.26 7.68
C CYS A 636 -8.69 -12.13 8.95
N GLY A 637 -7.62 -12.89 9.20
CA GLY A 637 -7.50 -13.82 10.30
C GLY A 637 -8.11 -15.20 10.01
N TYR A 638 -8.67 -15.84 11.04
CA TYR A 638 -9.19 -17.21 10.96
C TYR A 638 -10.61 -17.26 10.40
N TRP A 639 -10.76 -17.83 9.20
CA TRP A 639 -12.06 -17.98 8.52
C TRP A 639 -13.07 -18.85 9.26
N GLY A 640 -12.59 -19.80 10.07
CA GLY A 640 -13.42 -20.76 10.80
C GLY A 640 -13.93 -20.25 12.15
N LEU A 641 -13.79 -18.95 12.47
CA LEU A 641 -14.23 -18.41 13.75
C LEU A 641 -15.77 -18.52 13.89
N GLY A 642 -16.27 -19.20 14.92
CA GLY A 642 -17.71 -19.31 15.20
C GLY A 642 -18.24 -18.14 16.04
N VAL A 643 -19.53 -18.08 16.37
CA VAL A 643 -20.13 -16.93 17.09
C VAL A 643 -19.53 -16.65 18.48
N ASN A 644 -19.21 -17.69 19.26
CA ASN A 644 -18.68 -17.56 20.63
C ASN A 644 -17.40 -18.38 20.89
N THR A 645 -16.84 -19.03 19.87
CA THR A 645 -15.66 -19.90 20.02
C THR A 645 -14.44 -19.09 20.47
N PHE A 646 -13.70 -19.53 21.49
CA PHE A 646 -12.52 -18.80 21.99
C PHE A 646 -12.81 -17.41 22.61
N ASN A 647 -14.06 -17.16 23.00
CA ASN A 647 -14.47 -15.91 23.68
C ASN A 647 -14.41 -15.99 25.21
N MET A 648 -14.21 -17.20 25.75
CA MET A 648 -14.13 -17.45 27.19
C MET A 648 -12.79 -16.98 27.75
N TYR A 649 -12.81 -16.53 28.99
CA TYR A 649 -11.61 -16.38 29.80
C TYR A 649 -11.15 -17.76 30.28
N TYR A 650 -9.90 -18.12 29.99
CA TYR A 650 -9.26 -19.31 30.53
C TYR A 650 -8.44 -18.87 31.74
N GLY A 651 -9.12 -18.53 32.83
CA GLY A 651 -8.43 -18.23 34.09
C GLY A 651 -7.59 -19.42 34.55
N ASP A 652 -6.43 -19.13 35.12
CA ASP A 652 -5.53 -20.10 35.75
C ASP A 652 -6.20 -20.96 36.82
#